data_AF-A0A520W9Q8-F1
#
_entry.id   AF-A0A520W9Q8-F1
#
_cell.length_a   1.000
_cell.length_b   1.000
_cell.length_c   1.000
_cell.angle_alpha   90.00
_cell.angle_beta   90.00
_cell.angle_gamma   90.00
#
_symmetry.space_group_name_H-M   'P 1'
#
loop_
_entity.id
_entity.type
_entity.pdbx_description
1 polymer ?
#
loop_
_entity_poly.entity_id
_entity_poly.type
_entity_poly.pdbx_seq_one_letter_code
_entity_poly.pdbx_strand_id
1 'polypeptide(L)'
;MELLFLAILVILMAIALGSGYPVAFALPGSAIMSILLAGLTGFLLEGNVDAYFHTGGAIEWLSAGVTNLRGVYWEVERDTLIAIPLFIFMGIMLQRSKIAEDLLVTMAQLFGPVRGGLGISVVFVGALLAATTGIVGATVVAMGLISLPAMLRNKYSTPLATGTIAASGTLGQIIPPSIVLIILADQLSSASDQASTMRKSLYKETTGELTMPSVFDVISTSAGEMFLGAFVPGLLLVGIYMAFILIAAYLFPKIAPPVPYKGNMDKKFWINVFLILIPPLTLIILVLGSIISGIATVNQAGAIGAAGAIVMAGYRQTSGSKSSYYPALIILIGLVLIGYAISQYDMNIKLINSFEDKIGIFLGLLGSSLVVISLIWSGKRLFNKENTMQEVMLETAKTTSLVFIILLGAAMLTAAFRAFGGEELVKDYLNSLPGGFWTKFVIVMAVIFVLGFFLDFIEIAVVVVPIVAPILLADPSANITAVWLGVMIGLNIQTSFLTPPFGFALFYLRGVASKAVKTLDMYKGVIPFIALQLLALTIVGIYPTLVNYLPNRVSYLSENSPPPRNPKLQICIEDYIKEKYFIGNNEIKNNIEVFKNKDLSSLDKNYSQIILSSLSGIDEAIGSLKKAYDINQEISEKSKEYLPVLNEVRGIQRVNLALTKELEEKQIILDRIDRADTRSLKKINDEIQNIKLKINSNNKTIPNDWTSINNNFKKIVKLEQKKRNDYRRLADNSYEKLAILSLLLSTVDDFKKFNDNFIDLKSKLGQQNKLILSEQVKSLSKKISELPDNRKITSHLNKVRRELKKKKVKMEKVYKLYDKSYSEYLKKLKSLNKIDPSVLLNLNKFLNSIKYNVGVRQQPKLNRDLALYAATCNADHKDLSIHF
;
A
#
# COMPACT_ATOMS: atom_id res chain seq x y z
N MET A 1 -8.44 18.64 -34.91
CA MET A 1 -7.06 18.38 -35.39
C MET A 1 -6.24 17.63 -34.34
N GLU A 2 -6.44 17.87 -33.04
CA GLU A 2 -5.79 17.12 -31.95
C GLU A 2 -5.89 15.59 -32.09
N LEU A 3 -7.08 15.05 -32.38
CA LEU A 3 -7.28 13.61 -32.59
C LEU A 3 -6.45 13.03 -33.75
N LEU A 4 -6.12 13.86 -34.75
CA LEU A 4 -5.26 13.44 -35.85
C LEU A 4 -3.81 13.29 -35.38
N PHE A 5 -3.30 14.21 -34.55
CA PHE A 5 -1.96 14.07 -33.97
C PHE A 5 -1.88 12.95 -32.93
N LEU A 6 -2.95 12.72 -32.18
CA LEU A 6 -3.10 11.55 -31.33
C LEU A 6 -3.05 10.26 -32.16
N ALA A 7 -3.74 10.21 -33.30
CA ALA A 7 -3.70 9.07 -34.21
C ALA A 7 -2.30 8.89 -34.81
N ILE A 8 -1.62 9.98 -35.22
CA ILE A 8 -0.24 9.95 -35.71
C ILE A 8 0.70 9.39 -34.63
N LEU A 9 0.56 9.81 -33.38
CA LEU A 9 1.34 9.29 -32.26
C LEU A 9 1.18 7.76 -32.16
N VAL A 10 -0.05 7.27 -32.12
CA VAL A 10 -0.36 5.84 -32.00
C VAL A 10 0.14 5.06 -33.21
N ILE A 11 -0.02 5.59 -34.42
CA ILE A 11 0.45 4.96 -35.67
C ILE A 11 1.97 4.90 -35.71
N LEU A 12 2.67 5.99 -35.39
CA LEU A 12 4.14 6.02 -35.33
C LEU A 12 4.66 5.00 -34.31
N MET A 13 4.03 4.95 -33.13
CA MET A 13 4.35 3.98 -32.10
C MET A 13 4.11 2.55 -32.60
N ALA A 14 2.96 2.26 -33.20
CA ALA A 14 2.61 0.94 -33.72
C ALA A 14 3.55 0.49 -34.85
N ILE A 15 3.92 1.38 -35.76
CA ILE A 15 4.88 1.09 -36.84
C ILE A 15 6.27 0.84 -36.27
N ALA A 16 6.74 1.69 -35.35
CA ALA A 16 8.05 1.52 -34.73
C ALA A 16 8.15 0.17 -34.01
N LEU A 17 7.15 -0.16 -33.18
CA LEU A 17 7.08 -1.43 -32.47
C LEU A 17 6.93 -2.63 -33.43
N GLY A 18 6.06 -2.52 -34.44
CA GLY A 18 5.83 -3.56 -35.44
C GLY A 18 7.03 -3.86 -36.33
N SER A 19 7.91 -2.88 -36.53
CA SER A 19 9.18 -3.06 -37.24
C SER A 19 10.25 -3.81 -36.42
N GLY A 20 9.98 -4.08 -35.14
CA GLY A 20 10.94 -4.66 -34.20
C GLY A 20 11.97 -3.66 -33.68
N TYR A 21 11.73 -2.36 -33.84
CA TYR A 21 12.60 -1.32 -33.30
C TYR A 21 12.55 -1.34 -31.76
N PRO A 22 13.69 -1.13 -31.06
CA PRO A 22 13.70 -1.22 -29.61
C PRO A 22 12.72 -0.22 -28.98
N VAL A 23 11.85 -0.73 -28.12
CA VAL A 23 10.80 0.02 -27.42
C VAL A 23 11.35 1.27 -26.73
N ALA A 24 12.49 1.12 -26.07
CA ALA A 24 13.23 2.16 -25.38
C ALA A 24 13.38 3.46 -26.21
N PHE A 25 13.49 3.33 -27.54
CA PHE A 25 13.57 4.46 -28.46
C PHE A 25 12.26 4.73 -29.21
N ALA A 26 11.43 3.71 -29.44
CA ALA A 26 10.14 3.85 -30.11
C ALA A 26 9.16 4.75 -29.34
N LEU A 27 9.05 4.57 -28.01
CA LEU A 27 8.13 5.35 -27.18
C LEU A 27 8.48 6.86 -27.13
N PRO A 28 9.71 7.27 -26.71
CA PRO A 28 10.04 8.69 -26.70
C PRO A 28 10.14 9.26 -28.12
N GLY A 29 10.61 8.48 -29.09
CA GLY A 29 10.76 8.92 -30.47
C GLY A 29 9.41 9.27 -31.12
N SER A 30 8.40 8.40 -30.97
CA SER A 30 7.05 8.68 -31.47
C SER A 30 6.41 9.87 -30.76
N ALA A 31 6.58 9.98 -29.44
CA ALA A 31 6.10 11.12 -28.64
C ALA A 31 6.70 12.45 -29.12
N ILE A 32 8.04 12.54 -29.14
CA ILE A 32 8.75 13.77 -29.55
C ILE A 32 8.42 14.12 -31.00
N MET A 33 8.40 13.13 -31.91
CA MET A 33 8.08 13.38 -33.31
C MET A 33 6.66 13.91 -33.48
N SER A 34 5.68 13.35 -32.77
CA SER A 34 4.29 13.83 -32.85
C SER A 34 4.11 15.25 -32.30
N ILE A 35 4.75 15.59 -31.17
CA ILE A 35 4.71 16.94 -30.59
C ILE A 35 5.38 17.95 -31.52
N LEU A 36 6.55 17.62 -32.08
CA LEU A 36 7.24 18.49 -33.02
C LEU A 36 6.44 18.69 -34.30
N LEU A 37 5.83 17.63 -34.84
CA LEU A 37 5.02 17.70 -36.04
C LEU A 37 3.75 18.53 -35.80
N ALA A 38 3.10 18.39 -34.65
CA ALA A 38 1.98 19.24 -34.23
C ALA A 38 2.39 20.72 -34.10
N GLY A 39 3.50 21.00 -33.42
CA GLY A 39 3.98 22.38 -33.24
C GLY A 39 4.41 23.04 -34.56
N LEU A 40 5.11 22.31 -35.43
CA LEU A 40 5.54 22.80 -36.75
C LEU A 40 4.35 23.06 -37.66
N THR A 41 3.40 22.13 -37.72
CA THR A 41 2.20 22.30 -38.55
C THR A 41 1.29 23.38 -38.01
N GLY A 42 1.18 23.56 -36.68
CA GLY A 42 0.45 24.66 -36.06
C GLY A 42 1.05 26.01 -36.45
N PHE A 43 2.38 26.13 -36.37
CA PHE A 43 3.09 27.33 -36.82
C PHE A 43 2.88 27.63 -38.30
N LEU A 44 2.96 26.62 -39.18
CA LEU A 44 2.85 26.80 -40.63
C LEU A 44 1.43 27.09 -41.11
N LEU A 45 0.41 26.46 -40.52
CA LEU A 45 -0.97 26.55 -41.00
C LEU A 45 -1.81 27.60 -40.26
N GLU A 46 -1.62 27.74 -38.94
CA GLU A 46 -2.41 28.64 -38.09
C GLU A 46 -1.61 29.82 -37.53
N GLY A 47 -0.29 29.86 -37.75
CA GLY A 47 0.59 30.91 -37.22
C GLY A 47 0.83 30.80 -35.70
N ASN A 48 0.32 29.76 -35.06
CA ASN A 48 0.45 29.51 -33.63
C ASN A 48 0.95 28.08 -33.37
N VAL A 49 2.05 27.95 -32.62
CA VAL A 49 2.64 26.66 -32.26
C VAL A 49 1.69 25.80 -31.41
N ASP A 50 0.79 26.45 -30.66
CA ASP A 50 -0.07 25.78 -29.68
C ASP A 50 -1.43 25.36 -30.27
N ALA A 51 -1.67 25.67 -31.54
CA ALA A 51 -2.93 25.45 -32.27
C ALA A 51 -3.52 24.03 -32.16
N TYR A 52 -2.66 23.00 -32.15
CA TYR A 52 -3.08 21.60 -32.24
C TYR A 52 -2.91 20.83 -30.92
N PHE A 53 -2.77 21.54 -29.81
CA PHE A 53 -2.69 20.97 -28.47
C PHE A 53 -3.99 21.23 -27.71
N HIS A 54 -4.46 20.21 -26.99
CA HIS A 54 -5.69 20.29 -26.20
C HIS A 54 -5.56 21.27 -25.02
N THR A 55 -4.39 21.29 -24.40
CA THR A 55 -4.04 22.19 -23.28
C THR A 55 -2.57 22.51 -23.34
N GLY A 56 -2.15 23.76 -23.12
CA GLY A 56 -0.73 24.15 -23.11
C GLY A 56 -0.06 24.10 -24.49
N GLY A 57 1.26 24.28 -24.52
CA GLY A 57 2.04 24.39 -25.76
C GLY A 57 3.07 23.28 -26.02
N ALA A 58 3.63 23.23 -27.22
CA ALA A 58 4.61 22.20 -27.62
C ALA A 58 5.84 22.15 -26.70
N ILE A 59 6.38 23.32 -26.34
CA ILE A 59 7.54 23.46 -25.45
C ILE A 59 7.17 23.04 -24.02
N GLU A 60 5.97 23.41 -23.56
CA GLU A 60 5.50 23.06 -22.23
C GLU A 60 5.41 21.55 -22.07
N TRP A 61 4.85 20.82 -23.04
CA TRP A 61 4.75 19.36 -22.99
C TRP A 61 6.08 18.62 -23.14
N LEU A 62 6.97 19.11 -23.99
CA LEU A 62 8.35 18.60 -24.05
C LEU A 62 9.06 18.82 -22.71
N SER A 63 8.92 20.01 -22.13
CA SER A 63 9.49 20.31 -20.82
C SER A 63 8.82 19.49 -19.72
N ALA A 64 7.50 19.28 -19.77
CA ALA A 64 6.72 18.53 -18.80
C ALA A 64 7.14 17.07 -18.76
N GLY A 65 7.39 16.45 -19.91
CA GLY A 65 7.97 15.12 -19.92
C GLY A 65 9.34 15.06 -19.23
N VAL A 66 10.20 16.07 -19.44
CA VAL A 66 11.55 16.12 -18.87
C VAL A 66 11.52 16.46 -17.37
N THR A 67 10.64 17.36 -16.96
CA THR A 67 10.46 17.74 -15.56
C THR A 67 9.76 16.65 -14.76
N ASN A 68 8.78 15.94 -15.33
CA ASN A 68 8.20 14.74 -14.72
C ASN A 68 9.29 13.68 -14.50
N LEU A 69 10.19 13.49 -15.47
CA LEU A 69 11.35 12.63 -15.29
C LEU A 69 12.28 13.10 -14.17
N ARG A 70 12.60 14.41 -14.15
CA ARG A 70 13.45 14.97 -13.09
C ARG A 70 12.80 14.82 -11.72
N GLY A 71 11.48 14.99 -11.61
CA GLY A 71 10.71 14.73 -10.40
C GLY A 71 10.84 13.27 -9.97
N VAL A 72 10.59 12.33 -10.88
CA VAL A 72 10.66 10.88 -10.60
C VAL A 72 12.06 10.42 -10.12
N TYR A 73 13.15 11.05 -10.58
CA TYR A 73 14.52 10.63 -10.23
C TYR A 73 15.21 11.48 -9.15
N TRP A 74 14.95 12.79 -9.11
CA TRP A 74 15.59 13.70 -8.14
C TRP A 74 14.79 13.82 -6.83
N GLU A 75 13.54 13.35 -6.79
CA GLU A 75 12.87 13.08 -5.52
C GLU A 75 13.54 11.88 -4.86
N VAL A 76 14.43 12.20 -3.92
CA VAL A 76 15.05 11.25 -2.98
C VAL A 76 13.99 10.38 -2.26
N GLU A 77 12.71 10.77 -2.30
CA GLU A 77 11.57 10.06 -1.72
C GLU A 77 11.02 8.89 -2.57
N ARG A 78 11.32 8.78 -3.88
CA ARG A 78 10.93 7.61 -4.70
C ARG A 78 11.91 6.44 -4.56
N ASP A 79 12.07 5.98 -3.32
CA ASP A 79 12.96 4.89 -2.91
C ASP A 79 12.72 3.54 -3.65
N THR A 80 11.56 3.37 -4.29
CA THR A 80 11.13 2.11 -4.91
C THR A 80 11.93 1.74 -6.15
N LEU A 81 12.33 2.70 -6.99
CA LEU A 81 13.03 2.42 -8.25
C LEU A 81 14.49 2.00 -8.03
N ILE A 82 15.12 2.43 -6.92
CA ILE A 82 16.47 1.98 -6.52
C ILE A 82 16.48 0.48 -6.20
N ALA A 83 15.34 -0.08 -5.81
CA ALA A 83 15.23 -1.51 -5.55
C ALA A 83 15.37 -2.36 -6.82
N ILE A 84 14.97 -1.84 -7.99
CA ILE A 84 14.99 -2.58 -9.27
C ILE A 84 16.41 -3.07 -9.60
N PRO A 85 17.47 -2.22 -9.67
CA PRO A 85 18.84 -2.67 -9.90
C PRO A 85 19.33 -3.71 -8.88
N LEU A 86 18.98 -3.56 -7.60
CA LEU A 86 19.42 -4.46 -6.53
C LEU A 86 18.79 -5.85 -6.65
N PHE A 87 17.49 -5.92 -6.99
CA PHE A 87 16.81 -7.18 -7.24
C PHE A 87 17.26 -7.85 -8.55
N ILE A 88 17.47 -7.07 -9.61
CA ILE A 88 18.06 -7.56 -10.86
C ILE A 88 19.44 -8.18 -10.58
N PHE A 89 20.29 -7.47 -9.84
CA PHE A 89 21.62 -7.94 -9.46
C PHE A 89 21.57 -9.25 -8.68
N MET A 90 20.72 -9.31 -7.65
CA MET A 90 20.50 -10.52 -6.84
C MET A 90 20.08 -11.70 -7.72
N GLY A 91 19.12 -11.48 -8.61
CA GLY A 91 18.62 -12.50 -9.53
C GLY A 91 19.68 -13.07 -10.45
N ILE A 92 20.37 -12.19 -11.17
CA ILE A 92 21.42 -12.57 -12.12
C ILE A 92 22.58 -13.27 -11.38
N MET A 93 22.95 -12.81 -10.19
CA MET A 93 23.97 -13.44 -9.34
C MET A 93 23.61 -14.90 -8.98
N LEU A 94 22.36 -15.15 -8.57
CA LEU A 94 21.90 -16.50 -8.22
C LEU A 94 21.78 -17.41 -9.44
N GLN A 95 21.39 -16.87 -10.59
CA GLN A 95 21.36 -17.61 -11.85
C GLN A 95 22.77 -18.00 -12.32
N ARG A 96 23.72 -17.05 -12.31
CA ARG A 96 25.12 -17.25 -12.75
C ARG A 96 25.93 -18.15 -11.81
N SER A 97 25.54 -18.27 -10.55
CA SER A 97 26.23 -19.10 -9.55
C SER A 97 25.87 -20.59 -9.58
N LYS A 98 25.11 -21.05 -10.59
CA LYS A 98 24.68 -22.46 -10.78
C LYS A 98 23.79 -23.02 -9.66
N ILE A 99 23.34 -22.18 -8.72
CA ILE A 99 22.40 -22.57 -7.66
C ILE A 99 21.08 -23.08 -8.23
N ALA A 100 20.60 -22.46 -9.31
CA ALA A 100 19.40 -22.87 -10.04
C ALA A 100 19.49 -24.32 -10.57
N GLU A 101 20.65 -24.70 -11.10
CA GLU A 101 20.87 -26.04 -11.65
C GLU A 101 20.86 -27.10 -10.54
N ASP A 102 21.55 -26.83 -9.42
CA ASP A 102 21.58 -27.74 -8.28
C ASP A 102 20.19 -27.93 -7.65
N LEU A 103 19.44 -26.84 -7.50
CA LEU A 103 18.07 -26.88 -6.99
C LEU A 103 17.21 -27.78 -7.88
N LEU A 104 17.31 -27.62 -9.19
CA LEU A 104 16.55 -28.44 -10.14
C LEU A 104 16.92 -29.91 -10.04
N VAL A 105 18.20 -30.25 -10.08
CA VAL A 105 18.67 -31.64 -10.00
C VAL A 105 18.24 -32.27 -8.68
N THR A 106 18.34 -31.54 -7.57
CA THR A 106 17.99 -32.03 -6.24
C THR A 106 16.48 -32.23 -6.09
N MET A 107 15.67 -31.28 -6.56
CA MET A 107 14.21 -31.41 -6.54
C MET A 107 13.72 -32.50 -7.50
N ALA A 108 14.39 -32.69 -8.63
CA ALA A 108 14.12 -33.79 -9.56
C ALA A 108 14.41 -35.15 -8.94
N GLN A 109 15.45 -35.26 -8.09
CA GLN A 109 15.72 -36.49 -7.34
C GLN A 109 14.70 -36.73 -6.22
N LEU A 110 14.26 -35.66 -5.55
CA LEU A 110 13.29 -35.73 -4.45
C LEU A 110 11.89 -36.15 -4.94
N PHE A 111 11.38 -35.51 -5.99
CA PHE A 111 10.03 -35.77 -6.50
C PHE A 111 10.01 -36.79 -7.66
N GLY A 112 11.15 -37.08 -8.28
CA GLY A 112 11.28 -37.98 -9.43
C GLY A 112 10.54 -39.33 -9.33
N PRO A 113 10.57 -40.03 -8.18
CA PRO A 113 9.86 -41.30 -8.03
C PRO A 113 8.33 -41.21 -8.22
N VAL A 114 7.75 -40.03 -8.02
CA VAL A 114 6.32 -39.77 -8.20
C VAL A 114 6.03 -39.48 -9.67
N ARG A 115 4.89 -39.99 -10.20
CA ARG A 115 4.43 -39.64 -11.56
C ARG A 115 4.20 -38.13 -11.66
N GLY A 116 4.70 -37.51 -12.72
CA GLY A 116 4.71 -36.04 -12.84
C GLY A 116 5.70 -35.31 -11.93
N GLY A 117 6.48 -36.04 -11.12
CA GLY A 117 7.38 -35.47 -10.13
C GLY A 117 8.40 -34.49 -10.71
N LEU A 118 9.02 -34.80 -11.85
CA LEU A 118 9.96 -33.90 -12.52
C LEU A 118 9.27 -32.60 -12.99
N GLY A 119 8.01 -32.66 -13.42
CA GLY A 119 7.24 -31.47 -13.78
C GLY A 119 6.93 -30.59 -12.56
N ILE A 120 6.58 -31.22 -11.42
CA ILE A 120 6.40 -30.52 -10.14
C ILE A 120 7.71 -29.85 -9.71
N SER A 121 8.85 -30.53 -9.84
CA SER A 121 10.17 -29.95 -9.57
C SER A 121 10.43 -28.70 -10.41
N VAL A 122 10.03 -28.69 -11.69
CA VAL A 122 10.17 -27.51 -12.57
C VAL A 122 9.26 -26.37 -12.13
N VAL A 123 8.02 -26.63 -11.72
CA VAL A 123 7.13 -25.57 -11.19
C VAL A 123 7.68 -25.02 -9.88
N PHE A 124 8.10 -25.87 -8.95
CA PHE A 124 8.60 -25.47 -7.64
C PHE A 124 9.91 -24.68 -7.73
N VAL A 125 10.89 -25.21 -8.49
CA VAL A 125 12.18 -24.52 -8.68
C VAL A 125 12.00 -23.26 -9.50
N GLY A 126 11.14 -23.26 -10.51
CA GLY A 126 10.85 -22.05 -11.26
C GLY A 126 10.12 -21.00 -10.42
N ALA A 127 9.24 -21.38 -9.49
CA ALA A 127 8.64 -20.46 -8.52
C ALA A 127 9.67 -19.84 -7.57
N LEU A 128 10.64 -20.63 -7.10
CA LEU A 128 11.73 -20.15 -6.24
C LEU A 128 12.68 -19.22 -7.00
N LEU A 129 13.04 -19.58 -8.23
CA LEU A 129 13.88 -18.74 -9.09
C LEU A 129 13.15 -17.46 -9.51
N ALA A 130 11.87 -17.56 -9.85
CA ALA A 130 10.98 -16.44 -10.13
C ALA A 130 11.03 -15.38 -9.02
N ALA A 131 10.91 -15.81 -7.75
CA ALA A 131 11.01 -14.93 -6.59
C ALA A 131 12.37 -14.22 -6.51
N THR A 132 13.43 -14.81 -7.04
CA THR A 132 14.77 -14.22 -6.95
C THR A 132 15.16 -13.35 -8.14
N THR A 133 14.70 -13.68 -9.34
CA THR A 133 15.13 -13.02 -10.58
C THR A 133 14.19 -11.92 -11.02
N GLY A 134 12.87 -12.10 -10.87
CA GLY A 134 11.86 -11.15 -11.35
C GLY A 134 11.88 -10.90 -12.87
N ILE A 135 12.74 -11.59 -13.64
CA ILE A 135 12.92 -11.45 -15.09
C ILE A 135 12.47 -12.73 -15.77
N VAL A 136 11.32 -12.67 -16.44
CA VAL A 136 10.70 -13.85 -17.08
C VAL A 136 11.59 -14.45 -18.14
N GLY A 137 12.14 -13.64 -19.05
CA GLY A 137 12.90 -14.15 -20.19
C GLY A 137 14.15 -14.92 -19.77
N ALA A 138 14.92 -14.38 -18.82
CA ALA A 138 16.12 -15.03 -18.29
C ALA A 138 15.79 -16.38 -17.63
N THR A 139 14.70 -16.43 -16.84
CA THR A 139 14.25 -17.65 -16.16
C THR A 139 13.79 -18.70 -17.16
N VAL A 140 12.98 -18.33 -18.17
CA VAL A 140 12.50 -19.26 -19.20
C VAL A 140 13.66 -19.83 -20.02
N VAL A 141 14.64 -19.00 -20.40
CA VAL A 141 15.85 -19.43 -21.13
C VAL A 141 16.67 -20.40 -20.28
N ALA A 142 16.94 -20.06 -19.01
CA ALA A 142 17.71 -20.91 -18.11
C ALA A 142 17.01 -22.26 -17.86
N MET A 143 15.73 -22.22 -17.52
CA MET A 143 14.94 -23.44 -17.30
C MET A 143 14.77 -24.24 -18.59
N GLY A 144 14.69 -23.60 -19.76
CA GLY A 144 14.66 -24.26 -21.05
C GLY A 144 15.96 -25.01 -21.35
N LEU A 145 17.12 -24.40 -21.08
CA LEU A 145 18.43 -25.05 -21.29
C LEU A 145 18.67 -26.24 -20.35
N ILE A 146 18.19 -26.14 -19.10
CA ILE A 146 18.47 -27.15 -18.06
C ILE A 146 17.36 -28.23 -18.04
N SER A 147 16.10 -27.82 -17.94
CA SER A 147 14.97 -28.71 -17.65
C SER A 147 14.44 -29.43 -18.88
N LEU A 148 14.37 -28.76 -20.03
CA LEU A 148 13.77 -29.34 -21.23
C LEU A 148 14.51 -30.61 -21.68
N PRO A 149 15.86 -30.64 -21.79
CA PRO A 149 16.57 -31.88 -22.13
C PRO A 149 16.36 -32.98 -21.08
N ALA A 150 16.31 -32.62 -19.78
CA ALA A 150 16.08 -33.58 -18.70
C ALA A 150 14.69 -34.22 -18.78
N MET A 151 13.63 -33.45 -19.09
CA MET A 151 12.27 -33.95 -19.26
C MET A 151 12.14 -34.85 -20.49
N LEU A 152 12.72 -34.44 -21.62
CA LEU A 152 12.68 -35.23 -22.86
C LEU A 152 13.44 -36.56 -22.75
N ARG A 153 14.61 -36.57 -22.09
CA ARG A 153 15.35 -37.81 -21.81
C ARG A 153 14.56 -38.81 -20.97
N ASN A 154 13.71 -38.31 -20.07
CA ASN A 154 12.83 -39.12 -19.25
C ASN A 154 11.46 -39.38 -19.89
N LYS A 155 11.32 -39.21 -21.22
CA LYS A 155 10.10 -39.51 -21.99
C LYS A 155 8.86 -38.73 -21.55
N TYR A 156 9.02 -37.52 -21.01
CA TYR A 156 7.89 -36.60 -20.85
C TYR A 156 7.37 -36.18 -22.23
N SER A 157 6.06 -35.98 -22.34
CA SER A 157 5.49 -35.44 -23.58
C SER A 157 6.04 -34.05 -23.89
N THR A 158 6.33 -33.77 -25.16
CA THR A 158 6.83 -32.46 -25.60
C THR A 158 5.90 -31.30 -25.24
N PRO A 159 4.55 -31.41 -25.36
CA PRO A 159 3.67 -30.30 -25.00
C PRO A 159 3.65 -30.04 -23.49
N LEU A 160 3.56 -31.09 -22.65
CA LEU A 160 3.56 -30.87 -21.20
C LEU A 160 4.88 -30.28 -20.72
N ALA A 161 6.02 -30.77 -21.23
CA ALA A 161 7.34 -30.27 -20.84
C ALA A 161 7.53 -28.79 -21.19
N THR A 162 7.21 -28.42 -22.43
CA THR A 162 7.35 -27.04 -22.90
C THR A 162 6.36 -26.09 -22.23
N GLY A 163 5.10 -26.52 -22.07
CA GLY A 163 4.07 -25.77 -21.36
C GLY A 163 4.44 -25.52 -19.89
N THR A 164 4.93 -26.55 -19.19
CA THR A 164 5.34 -26.43 -17.78
C THR A 164 6.50 -25.46 -17.62
N ILE A 165 7.52 -25.51 -18.50
CA ILE A 165 8.68 -24.62 -18.43
C ILE A 165 8.28 -23.17 -18.73
N ALA A 166 7.50 -22.95 -19.80
CA ALA A 166 7.03 -21.62 -20.16
C ALA A 166 6.17 -21.01 -19.04
N ALA A 167 5.18 -21.75 -18.53
CA ALA A 167 4.30 -21.30 -17.46
C ALA A 167 5.06 -21.03 -16.17
N SER A 168 5.98 -21.92 -15.78
CA SER A 168 6.81 -21.76 -14.59
C SER A 168 7.69 -20.51 -14.67
N GLY A 169 8.29 -20.21 -15.83
CA GLY A 169 9.12 -19.02 -16.00
C GLY A 169 8.35 -17.69 -15.89
N THR A 170 7.05 -17.67 -16.19
CA THR A 170 6.22 -16.46 -16.02
C THR A 170 5.83 -16.18 -14.57
N LEU A 171 6.00 -17.13 -13.65
CA LEU A 171 5.72 -16.92 -12.22
C LEU A 171 6.53 -15.77 -11.62
N GLY A 172 7.68 -15.42 -12.23
CA GLY A 172 8.51 -14.28 -11.83
C GLY A 172 7.81 -12.93 -11.87
N GLN A 173 6.69 -12.82 -12.57
CA GLN A 173 5.90 -11.58 -12.60
C GLN A 173 5.07 -11.37 -11.33
N ILE A 174 4.58 -12.46 -10.71
CA ILE A 174 3.64 -12.36 -9.58
C ILE A 174 4.25 -12.79 -8.24
N ILE A 175 5.24 -13.70 -8.23
CA ILE A 175 5.84 -14.17 -6.99
C ILE A 175 6.82 -13.13 -6.44
N PRO A 176 6.62 -12.61 -5.22
CA PRO A 176 7.53 -11.63 -4.64
C PRO A 176 8.90 -12.21 -4.23
N PRO A 177 9.98 -11.39 -4.25
CA PRO A 177 10.06 -10.03 -4.80
C PRO A 177 10.00 -9.99 -6.33
N SER A 178 9.11 -9.16 -6.88
CA SER A 178 8.87 -9.05 -8.34
C SER A 178 9.11 -7.63 -8.84
N ILE A 179 9.89 -7.51 -9.92
CA ILE A 179 10.15 -6.23 -10.60
C ILE A 179 8.85 -5.65 -11.17
N VAL A 180 7.98 -6.51 -11.71
CA VAL A 180 6.67 -6.10 -12.25
C VAL A 180 5.84 -5.41 -11.17
N LEU A 181 5.76 -6.01 -9.97
CA LEU A 181 4.99 -5.45 -8.86
C LEU A 181 5.62 -4.17 -8.31
N ILE A 182 6.96 -4.03 -8.34
CA ILE A 182 7.63 -2.78 -7.95
C ILE A 182 7.21 -1.63 -8.89
N ILE A 183 7.25 -1.87 -10.21
CA ILE A 183 6.86 -0.87 -11.21
C ILE A 183 5.36 -0.55 -11.11
N LEU A 184 4.51 -1.58 -11.02
CA LEU A 184 3.07 -1.39 -10.85
C LEU A 184 2.75 -0.61 -9.57
N ALA A 185 3.48 -0.80 -8.47
CA ALA A 185 3.25 -0.06 -7.23
C ALA A 185 3.49 1.43 -7.41
N ASP A 186 4.57 1.82 -8.09
CA ASP A 186 4.86 3.21 -8.37
C ASP A 186 3.78 3.84 -9.28
N GLN A 187 3.41 3.15 -10.36
CA GLN A 187 2.41 3.65 -11.31
C GLN A 187 1.01 3.73 -10.68
N LEU A 188 0.64 2.75 -9.86
CA LEU A 188 -0.64 2.73 -9.15
C LEU A 188 -0.70 3.71 -7.99
N SER A 189 0.43 4.01 -7.34
CA SER A 189 0.51 5.07 -6.34
C SER A 189 0.13 6.41 -6.97
N SER A 190 0.79 6.77 -8.08
CA SER A 190 0.46 8.00 -8.83
C SER A 190 -0.97 7.99 -9.38
N ALA A 191 -1.44 6.85 -9.88
CA ALA A 191 -2.81 6.72 -10.37
C ALA A 191 -3.86 6.88 -9.25
N SER A 192 -3.54 6.43 -8.04
CA SER A 192 -4.42 6.56 -6.87
C SER A 192 -4.57 8.01 -6.43
N ASP A 193 -3.50 8.80 -6.49
CA ASP A 193 -3.54 10.24 -6.18
C ASP A 193 -4.37 11.02 -7.23
N GLN A 194 -4.25 10.64 -8.50
CA GLN A 194 -5.09 11.18 -9.58
C GLN A 194 -6.56 10.78 -9.38
N ALA A 195 -6.84 9.52 -9.05
CA ALA A 195 -8.18 9.04 -8.74
C ALA A 195 -8.81 9.73 -7.52
N SER A 196 -8.01 9.97 -6.47
CA SER A 196 -8.40 10.75 -5.29
C SER A 196 -8.86 12.16 -5.68
N THR A 197 -8.08 12.82 -6.55
CA THR A 197 -8.41 14.15 -7.05
C THR A 197 -9.70 14.13 -7.89
N MET A 198 -9.86 13.11 -8.74
CA MET A 198 -11.09 12.91 -9.52
C MET A 198 -12.32 12.69 -8.61
N ARG A 199 -12.19 11.90 -7.55
CA ARG A 199 -13.26 11.72 -6.55
C ARG A 199 -13.59 13.02 -5.81
N LYS A 200 -12.60 13.82 -5.44
CA LYS A 200 -12.82 15.13 -4.81
C LYS A 200 -13.60 16.08 -5.73
N SER A 201 -13.28 16.10 -7.03
CA SER A 201 -14.06 16.87 -8.02
C SER A 201 -15.50 16.36 -8.13
N LEU A 202 -15.67 15.05 -8.29
CA LEU A 202 -16.98 14.43 -8.40
C LEU A 202 -17.84 14.69 -7.16
N TYR A 203 -17.29 14.54 -5.95
CA TYR A 203 -18.01 14.81 -4.71
C TYR A 203 -18.45 16.27 -4.60
N LYS A 204 -17.57 17.21 -4.98
CA LYS A 204 -17.89 18.65 -5.00
C LYS A 204 -19.03 18.95 -5.97
N GLU A 205 -18.99 18.36 -7.17
CA GLU A 205 -20.02 18.53 -8.19
C GLU A 205 -21.38 17.94 -7.76
N THR A 206 -21.37 16.79 -7.08
CA THR A 206 -22.61 16.10 -6.74
C THR A 206 -23.29 16.55 -5.45
N THR A 207 -22.50 17.01 -4.47
CA THR A 207 -22.98 17.44 -3.14
C THR A 207 -22.98 18.96 -2.96
N GLY A 208 -22.15 19.68 -3.72
CA GLY A 208 -21.88 21.11 -3.52
C GLY A 208 -20.90 21.40 -2.38
N GLU A 209 -20.41 20.39 -1.67
CA GLU A 209 -19.45 20.57 -0.57
C GLU A 209 -18.01 20.64 -1.10
N LEU A 210 -17.24 21.64 -0.64
CA LEU A 210 -15.86 21.87 -1.10
C LEU A 210 -14.85 20.81 -0.61
N THR A 211 -15.14 20.11 0.48
CA THR A 211 -14.22 19.15 1.10
C THR A 211 -14.85 17.78 1.23
N MET A 212 -14.26 16.79 0.58
CA MET A 212 -14.66 15.39 0.67
C MET A 212 -14.14 14.76 1.98
N PRO A 213 -14.96 14.00 2.72
CA PRO A 213 -14.50 13.20 3.85
C PRO A 213 -13.39 12.22 3.45
N SER A 214 -12.37 12.07 4.30
CA SER A 214 -11.22 11.19 4.02
C SER A 214 -11.59 9.70 3.92
N VAL A 215 -12.76 9.29 4.41
CA VAL A 215 -13.30 7.92 4.25
C VAL A 215 -13.58 7.55 2.79
N PHE A 216 -13.83 8.52 1.92
CA PHE A 216 -14.11 8.28 0.49
C PHE A 216 -12.84 8.36 -0.38
N ASP A 217 -11.71 8.68 0.24
CA ASP A 217 -10.45 8.89 -0.46
C ASP A 217 -9.81 7.57 -0.94
N VAL A 218 -9.16 7.61 -2.11
CA VAL A 218 -8.38 6.48 -2.65
C VAL A 218 -7.03 6.44 -1.93
N ILE A 219 -6.60 5.27 -1.46
CA ILE A 219 -5.32 5.10 -0.77
C ILE A 219 -4.25 4.76 -1.82
N SER A 220 -3.13 5.48 -1.79
CA SER A 220 -1.94 5.09 -2.54
C SER A 220 -1.37 3.76 -2.02
N THR A 221 -0.62 3.06 -2.87
CA THR A 221 -0.03 1.76 -2.53
C THR A 221 1.49 1.85 -2.51
N SER A 222 2.11 1.01 -1.71
CA SER A 222 3.56 0.79 -1.72
C SER A 222 3.94 -0.54 -2.39
N ALA A 223 5.21 -0.68 -2.78
CA ALA A 223 5.73 -1.94 -3.34
C ALA A 223 5.67 -3.10 -2.31
N GLY A 224 5.86 -2.82 -1.02
CA GLY A 224 5.74 -3.81 0.04
C GLY A 224 4.31 -4.34 0.19
N GLU A 225 3.31 -3.47 0.10
CA GLU A 225 1.89 -3.87 0.11
C GLU A 225 1.52 -4.68 -1.13
N MET A 226 2.06 -4.33 -2.31
CA MET A 226 1.88 -5.13 -3.52
C MET A 226 2.50 -6.53 -3.40
N PHE A 227 3.67 -6.65 -2.78
CA PHE A 227 4.28 -7.96 -2.50
C PHE A 227 3.40 -8.80 -1.56
N LEU A 228 2.92 -8.19 -0.47
CA LEU A 228 2.00 -8.85 0.47
C LEU A 228 0.71 -9.28 -0.23
N GLY A 229 0.15 -8.43 -1.10
CA GLY A 229 -1.09 -8.72 -1.81
C GLY A 229 -0.94 -9.79 -2.89
N ALA A 230 0.21 -9.86 -3.56
CA ALA A 230 0.48 -10.86 -4.59
C ALA A 230 0.91 -12.23 -4.03
N PHE A 231 1.34 -12.29 -2.77
CA PHE A 231 1.89 -13.50 -2.17
C PHE A 231 0.91 -14.69 -2.19
N VAL A 232 -0.33 -14.49 -1.72
CA VAL A 232 -1.35 -15.54 -1.68
C VAL A 232 -1.81 -15.94 -3.10
N PRO A 233 -2.16 -15.03 -4.01
CA PRO A 233 -2.41 -15.35 -5.42
C PRO A 233 -1.26 -16.08 -6.12
N GLY A 234 -0.01 -15.70 -5.85
CA GLY A 234 1.17 -16.36 -6.38
C GLY A 234 1.26 -17.82 -5.93
N LEU A 235 1.11 -18.07 -4.62
CA LEU A 235 1.08 -19.44 -4.08
C LEU A 235 -0.12 -20.26 -4.59
N LEU A 236 -1.28 -19.63 -4.75
CA LEU A 236 -2.45 -20.25 -5.36
C LEU A 236 -2.13 -20.74 -6.78
N LEU A 237 -1.45 -19.92 -7.60
CA LEU A 237 -1.08 -20.28 -8.96
C LEU A 237 -0.10 -21.46 -9.00
N VAL A 238 0.95 -21.43 -8.16
CA VAL A 238 1.90 -22.56 -8.02
C VAL A 238 1.16 -23.83 -7.61
N GLY A 239 0.25 -23.73 -6.63
CA GLY A 239 -0.57 -24.84 -6.16
C GLY A 239 -1.44 -25.45 -7.26
N ILE A 240 -2.14 -24.60 -8.02
CA ILE A 240 -2.98 -25.03 -9.15
C ILE A 240 -2.15 -25.69 -10.25
N TYR A 241 -0.96 -25.18 -10.57
CA TYR A 241 -0.06 -25.79 -11.55
C TYR A 241 0.44 -27.16 -11.11
N MET A 242 0.88 -27.29 -9.85
CA MET A 242 1.34 -28.57 -9.31
C MET A 242 0.19 -29.59 -9.27
N ALA A 243 -1.00 -29.17 -8.84
CA ALA A 243 -2.19 -30.00 -8.83
C ALA A 243 -2.56 -30.47 -10.24
N PHE A 244 -2.55 -29.59 -11.24
CA PHE A 244 -2.80 -29.94 -12.63
C PHE A 244 -1.81 -30.99 -13.15
N ILE A 245 -0.50 -30.82 -12.92
CA ILE A 245 0.52 -31.79 -13.36
C ILE A 245 0.31 -33.14 -12.69
N LEU A 246 -0.01 -33.17 -11.39
CA LEU A 246 -0.27 -34.40 -10.64
C LEU A 246 -1.52 -35.12 -11.15
N ILE A 247 -2.62 -34.38 -11.34
CA ILE A 247 -3.88 -34.91 -11.88
C ILE A 247 -3.67 -35.44 -13.31
N ALA A 248 -2.98 -34.68 -14.16
CA ALA A 248 -2.66 -35.10 -15.53
C ALA A 248 -1.77 -36.34 -15.56
N ALA A 249 -0.77 -36.44 -14.68
CA ALA A 249 0.11 -37.60 -14.57
C ALA A 249 -0.62 -38.84 -14.02
N TYR A 250 -1.63 -38.66 -13.17
CA TYR A 250 -2.48 -39.73 -12.66
C TYR A 250 -3.43 -40.26 -13.73
N LEU A 251 -4.14 -39.37 -14.43
CA LEU A 251 -5.09 -39.70 -15.49
C LEU A 251 -4.40 -40.23 -16.75
N PHE A 252 -3.23 -39.66 -17.10
CA PHE A 252 -2.47 -40.03 -18.30
C PHE A 252 -1.01 -40.37 -17.96
N PRO A 253 -0.74 -41.59 -17.45
CA PRO A 253 0.60 -41.98 -16.96
C PRO A 253 1.71 -41.92 -18.02
N LYS A 254 1.36 -42.00 -19.32
CA LYS A 254 2.32 -41.93 -20.43
C LYS A 254 2.86 -40.52 -20.68
N ILE A 255 2.15 -39.48 -20.26
CA ILE A 255 2.49 -38.08 -20.55
C ILE A 255 3.60 -37.58 -19.61
N ALA A 256 3.65 -38.12 -18.39
CA ALA A 256 4.58 -37.73 -17.33
C ALA A 256 5.03 -38.94 -16.48
N PRO A 257 5.89 -39.82 -17.03
CA PRO A 257 6.33 -41.01 -16.33
C PRO A 257 7.21 -40.68 -15.11
N PRO A 258 7.30 -41.59 -14.12
CA PRO A 258 8.18 -41.43 -12.98
C PRO A 258 9.65 -41.58 -13.40
N VAL A 259 10.53 -40.80 -12.79
CA VAL A 259 11.98 -40.84 -13.00
C VAL A 259 12.61 -41.67 -11.88
N PRO A 260 13.16 -42.86 -12.16
CA PRO A 260 13.74 -43.70 -11.12
C PRO A 260 14.99 -43.06 -10.54
N TYR A 261 14.98 -42.78 -9.23
CA TYR A 261 16.16 -42.40 -8.49
C TYR A 261 17.03 -43.63 -8.24
N LYS A 262 18.27 -43.63 -8.73
CA LYS A 262 19.18 -44.79 -8.64
C LYS A 262 19.86 -44.95 -7.27
N GLY A 263 19.68 -44.02 -6.33
CA GLY A 263 20.28 -44.06 -4.99
C GLY A 263 19.27 -44.36 -3.88
N ASN A 264 19.75 -44.54 -2.65
CA ASN A 264 18.90 -44.62 -1.45
C ASN A 264 18.63 -43.22 -0.88
N MET A 265 17.43 -42.98 -0.35
CA MET A 265 17.06 -41.74 0.36
C MET A 265 17.66 -41.72 1.78
N ASP A 266 18.97 -41.89 1.88
CA ASP A 266 19.70 -41.97 3.14
C ASP A 266 19.82 -40.59 3.83
N LYS A 267 20.31 -40.59 5.08
CA LYS A 267 20.61 -39.35 5.83
C LYS A 267 21.47 -38.36 5.03
N LYS A 268 22.41 -38.84 4.21
CA LYS A 268 23.27 -38.01 3.35
C LYS A 268 22.49 -37.30 2.24
N PHE A 269 21.48 -37.97 1.66
CA PHE A 269 20.59 -37.37 0.68
C PHE A 269 19.81 -36.20 1.30
N TRP A 270 19.19 -36.43 2.46
CA TRP A 270 18.45 -35.38 3.18
C TRP A 270 19.33 -34.19 3.59
N ILE A 271 20.57 -34.43 4.02
CA ILE A 271 21.54 -33.36 4.29
C ILE A 271 21.85 -32.56 3.02
N ASN A 272 22.05 -33.21 1.88
CA ASN A 272 22.30 -32.51 0.61
C ASN A 272 21.08 -31.68 0.18
N VAL A 273 19.87 -32.25 0.28
CA VAL A 273 18.62 -31.53 -0.01
C VAL A 273 18.50 -30.29 0.87
N PHE A 274 18.75 -30.44 2.17
CA PHE A 274 18.74 -29.34 3.14
C PHE A 274 19.74 -28.25 2.78
N LEU A 275 21.00 -28.61 2.49
CA LEU A 275 22.08 -27.66 2.17
C LEU A 275 21.88 -26.92 0.85
N ILE A 276 21.17 -27.50 -0.12
CA ILE A 276 20.90 -26.87 -1.43
C ILE A 276 19.65 -25.99 -1.37
N LEU A 277 18.60 -26.45 -0.68
CA LEU A 277 17.30 -25.78 -0.66
C LEU A 277 17.24 -24.60 0.32
N ILE A 278 17.86 -24.73 1.49
CA ILE A 278 17.68 -23.75 2.57
C ILE A 278 18.36 -22.42 2.33
N PRO A 279 19.58 -22.32 1.77
CA PRO A 279 20.20 -21.00 1.60
C PRO A 279 19.37 -20.06 0.70
N PRO A 280 18.89 -20.49 -0.49
CA PRO A 280 18.01 -19.65 -1.31
C PRO A 280 16.69 -19.30 -0.63
N LEU A 281 16.04 -20.27 0.03
CA LEU A 281 14.81 -20.01 0.80
C LEU A 281 15.05 -19.05 1.95
N THR A 282 16.17 -19.19 2.67
CA THR A 282 16.56 -18.29 3.75
C THR A 282 16.74 -16.89 3.23
N LEU A 283 17.39 -16.70 2.07
CA LEU A 283 17.51 -15.38 1.47
C LEU A 283 16.14 -14.78 1.14
N ILE A 284 15.26 -15.55 0.49
CA ILE A 284 13.90 -15.09 0.14
C ILE A 284 13.11 -14.73 1.41
N ILE A 285 13.13 -15.60 2.42
CA ILE A 285 12.44 -15.39 3.70
C ILE A 285 13.04 -14.19 4.45
N LEU A 286 14.36 -13.97 4.38
CA LEU A 286 14.99 -12.84 5.02
C LEU A 286 14.58 -11.54 4.33
N VAL A 287 14.69 -11.48 3.00
CA VAL A 287 14.29 -10.30 2.20
C VAL A 287 12.80 -10.04 2.36
N LEU A 288 11.95 -11.00 2.01
CA LEU A 288 10.50 -10.85 2.09
C LEU A 288 10.06 -10.65 3.54
N GLY A 289 10.60 -11.41 4.48
CA GLY A 289 10.30 -11.27 5.91
C GLY A 289 10.65 -9.89 6.45
N SER A 290 11.74 -9.27 6.01
CA SER A 290 12.10 -7.90 6.40
C SER A 290 11.14 -6.84 5.85
N ILE A 291 10.57 -7.06 4.65
CA ILE A 291 9.53 -6.22 4.07
C ILE A 291 8.20 -6.43 4.81
N ILE A 292 7.82 -7.70 5.01
CA ILE A 292 6.56 -8.09 5.68
C ILE A 292 6.54 -7.64 7.13
N SER A 293 7.65 -7.70 7.86
CA SER A 293 7.71 -7.21 9.25
C SER A 293 7.79 -5.70 9.35
N GLY A 294 7.97 -4.99 8.23
CA GLY A 294 8.19 -3.54 8.20
C GLY A 294 9.55 -3.11 8.76
N ILE A 295 10.49 -4.05 8.94
CA ILE A 295 11.86 -3.75 9.41
C ILE A 295 12.65 -3.02 8.32
N ALA A 296 12.47 -3.42 7.06
CA ALA A 296 13.19 -2.87 5.93
C ALA A 296 12.23 -2.42 4.82
N THR A 297 12.52 -1.29 4.22
CA THR A 297 11.87 -0.85 2.97
C THR A 297 12.35 -1.71 1.79
N VAL A 298 11.66 -1.65 0.64
CA VAL A 298 11.94 -2.53 -0.51
C VAL A 298 13.36 -2.35 -1.07
N ASN A 299 13.91 -1.13 -1.04
CA ASN A 299 15.32 -0.87 -1.39
C ASN A 299 16.32 -1.46 -0.38
N GLN A 300 16.07 -1.30 0.92
CA GLN A 300 16.89 -1.89 1.99
C GLN A 300 16.87 -3.42 1.92
N ALA A 301 15.69 -4.02 1.73
CA ALA A 301 15.54 -5.45 1.53
C ALA A 301 16.25 -5.94 0.26
N GLY A 302 16.21 -5.16 -0.84
CA GLY A 302 16.99 -5.42 -2.05
C GLY A 302 18.49 -5.42 -1.78
N ALA A 303 19.00 -4.49 -0.96
CA ALA A 303 20.42 -4.44 -0.59
C ALA A 303 20.83 -5.67 0.24
N ILE A 304 19.97 -6.10 1.19
CA ILE A 304 20.18 -7.33 1.95
C ILE A 304 20.19 -8.55 1.02
N GLY A 305 19.28 -8.59 0.05
CA GLY A 305 19.21 -9.61 -1.00
C GLY A 305 20.48 -9.70 -1.83
N ALA A 306 20.94 -8.56 -2.36
CA ALA A 306 22.18 -8.46 -3.13
C ALA A 306 23.42 -8.89 -2.33
N ALA A 307 23.53 -8.43 -1.08
CA ALA A 307 24.60 -8.83 -0.16
C ALA A 307 24.60 -10.34 0.12
N GLY A 308 23.42 -10.91 0.39
CA GLY A 308 23.26 -12.34 0.61
C GLY A 308 23.57 -13.18 -0.64
N ALA A 309 23.20 -12.70 -1.83
CA ALA A 309 23.53 -13.35 -3.10
C ALA A 309 25.04 -13.37 -3.38
N ILE A 310 25.76 -12.30 -3.05
CA ILE A 310 27.23 -12.24 -3.15
C ILE A 310 27.87 -13.32 -2.25
N VAL A 311 27.43 -13.42 -1.00
CA VAL A 311 27.96 -14.43 -0.06
C VAL A 311 27.64 -15.85 -0.56
N MET A 312 26.40 -16.08 -1.02
CA MET A 312 25.98 -17.38 -1.53
C MET A 312 26.75 -17.84 -2.76
N ALA A 313 26.85 -16.97 -3.76
CA ALA A 313 27.62 -17.25 -4.96
C ALA A 313 29.11 -17.48 -4.63
N GLY A 314 29.65 -16.70 -3.69
CA GLY A 314 31.06 -16.78 -3.28
C GLY A 314 31.46 -18.13 -2.65
N TYR A 315 30.63 -18.71 -1.78
CA TYR A 315 30.92 -20.05 -1.25
C TYR A 315 30.59 -21.16 -2.26
N ARG A 316 29.58 -20.98 -3.13
CA ARG A 316 29.19 -22.02 -4.08
C ARG A 316 30.26 -22.27 -5.14
N GLN A 317 30.88 -21.21 -5.69
CA GLN A 317 31.98 -21.33 -6.67
C GLN A 317 33.30 -21.82 -6.06
N THR A 318 33.39 -21.87 -4.74
CA THR A 318 34.55 -22.41 -4.03
C THR A 318 34.31 -23.80 -3.44
N SER A 319 33.20 -24.45 -3.81
CA SER A 319 32.81 -25.78 -3.35
C SER A 319 33.98 -26.77 -3.45
N GLY A 320 34.39 -27.31 -2.30
CA GLY A 320 35.54 -28.22 -2.18
C GLY A 320 36.73 -27.66 -1.41
N SER A 321 36.80 -26.34 -1.18
CA SER A 321 37.85 -25.73 -0.34
C SER A 321 37.42 -25.60 1.12
N LYS A 322 38.35 -25.77 2.08
CA LYS A 322 38.06 -25.60 3.53
C LYS A 322 37.56 -24.20 3.88
N SER A 323 37.94 -23.18 3.10
CA SER A 323 37.54 -21.79 3.32
C SER A 323 36.19 -21.42 2.71
N SER A 324 35.49 -22.34 2.04
CA SER A 324 34.24 -22.05 1.31
C SER A 324 33.23 -21.28 2.17
N TYR A 325 32.90 -21.81 3.36
CA TYR A 325 31.85 -21.28 4.23
C TYR A 325 32.30 -20.18 5.21
N TYR A 326 33.59 -19.85 5.27
CA TYR A 326 34.10 -18.85 6.22
C TYR A 326 33.44 -17.46 6.08
N PRO A 327 33.28 -16.88 4.86
CA PRO A 327 32.57 -15.62 4.73
C PRO A 327 31.13 -15.68 5.24
N ALA A 328 30.42 -16.79 4.96
CA ALA A 328 29.05 -17.01 5.43
C ALA A 328 28.95 -17.10 6.97
N LEU A 329 29.94 -17.71 7.63
CA LEU A 329 30.00 -17.74 9.10
C LEU A 329 30.34 -16.37 9.68
N ILE A 330 31.30 -15.64 9.08
CA ILE A 330 31.71 -14.31 9.54
C ILE A 330 30.56 -13.32 9.46
N ILE A 331 29.79 -13.31 8.36
CA ILE A 331 28.63 -12.41 8.24
C ILE A 331 27.55 -12.76 9.26
N LEU A 332 27.32 -14.05 9.54
CA LEU A 332 26.33 -14.49 10.52
C LEU A 332 26.75 -14.07 11.94
N ILE A 333 28.02 -14.23 12.31
CA ILE A 333 28.58 -13.74 13.58
C ILE A 333 28.44 -12.21 13.66
N GLY A 334 28.78 -11.49 12.58
CA GLY A 334 28.64 -10.05 12.51
C GLY A 334 27.19 -9.58 12.73
N LEU A 335 26.22 -10.24 12.08
CA LEU A 335 24.79 -9.96 12.25
C LEU A 335 24.29 -10.27 13.66
N VAL A 336 24.74 -11.37 14.27
CA VAL A 336 24.39 -11.72 15.67
C VAL A 336 24.91 -10.67 16.64
N LEU A 337 26.14 -10.18 16.43
CA LEU A 337 26.72 -9.11 17.25
C LEU A 337 25.96 -7.80 17.09
N ILE A 338 25.58 -7.42 15.88
CA ILE A 338 24.76 -6.22 15.62
C ILE A 338 23.39 -6.37 16.28
N GLY A 339 22.73 -7.52 16.10
CA GLY A 339 21.41 -7.79 16.69
C GLY A 339 21.45 -7.77 18.22
N TYR A 340 22.49 -8.36 18.82
CA TYR A 340 22.71 -8.29 20.26
C TYR A 340 22.95 -6.86 20.74
N ALA A 341 23.78 -6.09 20.02
CA ALA A 341 24.05 -4.70 20.35
C ALA A 341 22.78 -3.84 20.32
N ILE A 342 21.94 -3.98 19.29
CA ILE A 342 20.67 -3.25 19.15
C ILE A 342 19.65 -3.67 20.22
N SER A 343 19.62 -4.95 20.60
CA SER A 343 18.65 -5.45 21.57
C SER A 343 18.96 -5.05 23.01
N GLN A 344 20.23 -4.80 23.35
CA GLN A 344 20.67 -4.59 24.74
C GLN A 344 21.13 -3.16 25.02
N TYR A 345 21.53 -2.40 24.00
CA TYR A 345 22.13 -1.07 24.17
C TYR A 345 21.49 -0.02 23.23
N ASP A 346 21.40 1.22 23.70
CA ASP A 346 20.97 2.35 22.88
C ASP A 346 22.10 2.80 21.94
N MET A 347 21.99 2.47 20.65
CA MET A 347 23.03 2.75 19.64
C MET A 347 23.01 4.20 19.13
N ASN A 348 23.11 5.18 20.02
CA ASN A 348 23.18 6.60 19.65
C ASN A 348 24.55 7.21 19.93
N ILE A 349 25.34 7.41 18.87
CA ILE A 349 26.68 8.00 18.93
C ILE A 349 26.67 9.41 19.56
N LYS A 350 25.57 10.16 19.42
CA LYS A 350 25.45 11.53 19.95
C LYS A 350 25.06 11.59 21.44
N LEU A 351 24.63 10.48 22.03
CA LEU A 351 24.12 10.42 23.41
C LEU A 351 24.99 9.54 24.33
N ILE A 352 26.27 9.34 24.00
CA ILE A 352 27.17 8.50 24.81
C ILE A 352 27.40 9.14 26.17
N ASN A 353 26.79 8.57 27.21
CA ASN A 353 26.93 9.06 28.58
C ASN A 353 27.48 7.98 29.52
N SER A 354 27.30 6.69 29.21
CA SER A 354 27.71 5.56 30.05
C SER A 354 28.85 4.73 29.44
N PHE A 355 29.51 3.90 30.27
CA PHE A 355 30.47 2.90 29.79
C PHE A 355 29.79 1.75 29.02
N GLU A 356 28.55 1.43 29.36
CA GLU A 356 27.73 0.43 28.68
C GLU A 356 27.39 0.87 27.24
N ASP A 357 27.07 2.14 27.03
CA ASP A 357 26.81 2.71 25.70
C ASP A 357 28.03 2.54 24.77
N LYS A 358 29.24 2.73 25.33
CA LYS A 358 30.50 2.55 24.60
C LYS A 358 30.74 1.09 24.20
N ILE A 359 30.41 0.14 25.08
CA ILE A 359 30.48 -1.29 24.78
C ILE A 359 29.50 -1.64 23.66
N GLY A 360 28.26 -1.17 23.75
CA GLY A 360 27.23 -1.39 22.73
C GLY A 360 27.67 -0.89 21.35
N ILE A 361 28.18 0.35 21.28
CA ILE A 361 28.68 0.94 20.03
C ILE A 361 29.91 0.19 19.50
N PHE A 362 30.83 -0.24 20.36
CA PHE A 362 31.99 -1.03 19.95
C PHE A 362 31.58 -2.38 19.36
N LEU A 363 30.65 -3.09 20.00
CA LEU A 363 30.10 -4.35 19.48
C LEU A 363 29.40 -4.14 18.12
N GLY A 364 28.63 -3.05 17.97
CA GLY A 364 28.01 -2.67 16.71
C GLY A 364 29.03 -2.38 15.59
N LEU A 365 30.11 -1.66 15.91
CA LEU A 365 31.21 -1.38 14.97
C LEU A 365 31.97 -2.65 14.57
N LEU A 366 32.26 -3.52 15.54
CA LEU A 366 32.92 -4.79 15.30
C LEU A 366 32.06 -5.69 14.41
N GLY A 367 30.76 -5.82 14.73
CA GLY A 367 29.81 -6.57 13.93
C GLY A 367 29.70 -6.03 12.50
N SER A 368 29.61 -4.70 12.34
CA SER A 368 29.56 -4.04 11.03
C SER A 368 30.84 -4.27 10.23
N SER A 369 32.00 -4.21 10.87
CA SER A 369 33.29 -4.48 10.23
C SER A 369 33.40 -5.92 9.74
N LEU A 370 32.92 -6.90 10.52
CA LEU A 370 32.87 -8.31 10.10
C LEU A 370 31.98 -8.52 8.87
N VAL A 371 30.82 -7.86 8.83
CA VAL A 371 29.92 -7.91 7.65
C VAL A 371 30.64 -7.38 6.42
N VAL A 372 31.29 -6.21 6.52
CA VAL A 372 32.03 -5.60 5.39
C VAL A 372 33.18 -6.50 4.94
N ILE A 373 33.98 -7.04 5.87
CA ILE A 373 35.08 -7.97 5.56
C ILE A 373 34.55 -9.21 4.82
N SER A 374 33.43 -9.77 5.26
CA SER A 374 32.82 -10.94 4.61
C SER A 374 32.36 -10.62 3.17
N LEU A 375 31.72 -9.47 2.96
CA LEU A 375 31.26 -9.05 1.64
C LEU A 375 32.43 -8.79 0.69
N ILE A 376 33.49 -8.11 1.16
CA ILE A 376 34.69 -7.87 0.37
C ILE A 376 35.37 -9.20 0.02
N TRP A 377 35.48 -10.13 0.97
CA TRP A 377 36.07 -11.45 0.70
C TRP A 377 35.24 -12.23 -0.33
N SER A 378 33.92 -12.25 -0.19
CA SER A 378 33.02 -12.93 -1.12
C SER A 378 33.06 -12.29 -2.51
N GLY A 379 33.03 -10.97 -2.60
CA GLY A 379 33.17 -10.22 -3.84
C GLY A 379 34.51 -10.50 -4.53
N LYS A 380 35.62 -10.51 -3.78
CA LYS A 380 36.95 -10.84 -4.34
C LYS A 380 37.02 -12.26 -4.90
N ARG A 381 36.31 -13.23 -4.30
CA ARG A 381 36.22 -14.59 -4.86
C ARG A 381 35.48 -14.60 -6.20
N LEU A 382 34.38 -13.87 -6.30
CA LEU A 382 33.57 -13.77 -7.52
C LEU A 382 34.27 -13.00 -8.64
N PHE A 383 35.13 -12.04 -8.30
CA PHE A 383 36.01 -11.38 -9.28
C PHE A 383 37.09 -12.32 -9.79
N ASN A 384 37.73 -13.10 -8.91
CA ASN A 384 38.88 -13.93 -9.30
C ASN A 384 38.49 -15.26 -9.96
N LYS A 385 37.28 -15.77 -9.71
CA LYS A 385 36.80 -17.04 -10.28
C LYS A 385 35.71 -16.79 -11.33
N GLU A 386 35.92 -17.35 -12.52
CA GLU A 386 34.98 -17.34 -13.65
C GLU A 386 34.50 -15.94 -14.10
N ASN A 387 35.15 -14.84 -13.69
CA ASN A 387 34.74 -13.44 -13.96
C ASN A 387 33.25 -13.14 -13.67
N THR A 388 32.64 -13.92 -12.79
CA THR A 388 31.18 -13.88 -12.59
C THR A 388 30.69 -12.54 -12.08
N MET A 389 31.44 -11.86 -11.21
CA MET A 389 31.05 -10.51 -10.74
C MET A 389 30.98 -9.51 -11.89
N GLN A 390 31.92 -9.55 -12.83
CA GLN A 390 31.96 -8.63 -13.97
C GLN A 390 30.79 -8.90 -14.94
N GLU A 391 30.50 -10.16 -15.22
CA GLU A 391 29.34 -10.55 -16.02
C GLU A 391 28.04 -10.09 -15.37
N VAL A 392 27.85 -10.36 -14.08
CA VAL A 392 26.64 -9.98 -13.33
C VAL A 392 26.49 -8.46 -13.33
N MET A 393 27.55 -7.69 -13.10
CA MET A 393 27.48 -6.23 -13.13
C MET A 393 27.12 -5.69 -14.52
N LEU A 394 27.69 -6.25 -15.60
CA LEU A 394 27.38 -5.85 -16.97
C LEU A 394 25.92 -6.18 -17.34
N GLU A 395 25.44 -7.39 -17.03
CA GLU A 395 24.04 -7.76 -17.29
C GLU A 395 23.06 -6.95 -16.44
N THR A 396 23.41 -6.67 -15.18
CA THR A 396 22.62 -5.79 -14.31
C THR A 396 22.53 -4.39 -14.90
N ALA A 397 23.66 -3.80 -15.30
CA ALA A 397 23.70 -2.45 -15.87
C ALA A 397 22.90 -2.37 -17.17
N LYS A 398 23.01 -3.36 -18.06
CA LYS A 398 22.24 -3.43 -19.32
C LYS A 398 20.74 -3.52 -19.06
N THR A 399 20.32 -4.45 -18.21
CA THR A 399 18.90 -4.67 -17.90
C THR A 399 18.30 -3.45 -17.21
N THR A 400 19.04 -2.89 -16.25
CA THR A 400 18.64 -1.68 -15.52
C THR A 400 18.53 -0.47 -16.45
N SER A 401 19.52 -0.25 -17.32
CA SER A 401 19.48 0.84 -18.30
C SER A 401 18.31 0.70 -19.28
N LEU A 402 17.98 -0.52 -19.71
CA LEU A 402 16.83 -0.77 -20.56
C LEU A 402 15.53 -0.36 -19.86
N VAL A 403 15.32 -0.82 -18.61
CA VAL A 403 14.14 -0.49 -17.81
C VAL A 403 14.01 1.03 -17.64
N PHE A 404 15.10 1.73 -17.32
CA PHE A 404 15.07 3.18 -17.12
C PHE A 404 14.82 3.97 -18.41
N ILE A 405 15.37 3.56 -19.55
CA ILE A 405 15.08 4.25 -20.81
C ILE A 405 13.61 4.05 -21.20
N ILE A 406 13.02 2.87 -20.94
CA ILE A 406 11.59 2.64 -21.16
C ILE A 406 10.73 3.53 -20.26
N LEU A 407 11.08 3.64 -18.97
CA LEU A 407 10.39 4.54 -18.03
C LEU A 407 10.43 6.00 -18.50
N LEU A 408 11.59 6.46 -18.99
CA LEU A 408 11.77 7.78 -19.61
C LEU A 408 10.89 7.95 -20.85
N GLY A 409 10.89 6.94 -21.72
CA GLY A 409 10.10 6.91 -22.94
C GLY A 409 8.60 7.01 -22.70
N ALA A 410 8.12 6.31 -21.69
CA ALA A 410 6.71 6.29 -21.34
C ALA A 410 6.27 7.58 -20.64
N ALA A 411 7.13 8.25 -19.86
CA ALA A 411 6.81 9.59 -19.34
C ALA A 411 6.62 10.61 -20.48
N MET A 412 7.46 10.56 -21.51
CA MET A 412 7.30 11.36 -22.73
C MET A 412 6.01 11.01 -23.48
N LEU A 413 5.72 9.73 -23.62
CA LEU A 413 4.51 9.27 -24.29
C LEU A 413 3.25 9.72 -23.55
N THR A 414 3.20 9.59 -22.22
CA THR A 414 2.06 10.03 -21.41
C THR A 414 1.88 11.55 -21.48
N ALA A 415 2.98 12.31 -21.51
CA ALA A 415 2.93 13.75 -21.76
C ALA A 415 2.33 14.06 -23.14
N ALA A 416 2.82 13.43 -24.22
CA ALA A 416 2.28 13.61 -25.57
C ALA A 416 0.81 13.18 -25.69
N PHE A 417 0.45 12.05 -25.09
CA PHE A 417 -0.91 11.52 -25.09
C PHE A 417 -1.87 12.48 -24.38
N ARG A 418 -1.46 13.06 -23.24
CA ARG A 418 -2.23 14.08 -22.53
C ARG A 418 -2.29 15.40 -23.30
N ALA A 419 -1.20 15.79 -23.95
CA ALA A 419 -1.12 17.00 -24.77
C ALA A 419 -2.17 17.03 -25.89
N PHE A 420 -2.50 15.88 -26.47
CA PHE A 420 -3.52 15.73 -27.52
C PHE A 420 -4.90 15.28 -27.00
N GLY A 421 -5.15 15.35 -25.68
CA GLY A 421 -6.46 15.02 -25.10
C GLY A 421 -6.79 13.52 -25.02
N GLY A 422 -5.80 12.64 -25.17
CA GLY A 422 -6.02 11.19 -25.18
C GLY A 422 -6.60 10.63 -23.88
N GLU A 423 -6.26 11.21 -22.73
CA GLU A 423 -6.76 10.77 -21.41
C GLU A 423 -8.28 10.99 -21.29
N GLU A 424 -8.77 12.15 -21.72
CA GLU A 424 -10.20 12.49 -21.71
C GLU A 424 -10.98 11.62 -22.70
N LEU A 425 -10.42 11.36 -23.88
CA LEU A 425 -11.02 10.44 -24.86
C LEU A 425 -11.20 9.02 -24.29
N VAL A 426 -10.18 8.46 -23.65
CA VAL A 426 -10.27 7.11 -23.05
C VAL A 426 -11.27 7.10 -21.90
N LYS A 427 -11.24 8.14 -21.05
CA LYS A 427 -12.18 8.30 -19.94
C LYS A 427 -13.62 8.37 -20.43
N ASP A 428 -13.91 9.18 -21.44
CA ASP A 428 -15.26 9.35 -21.96
C ASP A 428 -15.75 8.10 -22.67
N TYR A 429 -14.88 7.43 -23.45
CA TYR A 429 -15.20 6.13 -24.03
C TYR A 429 -15.56 5.11 -22.96
N LEU A 430 -14.72 4.94 -21.92
CA LEU A 430 -14.99 3.99 -20.84
C LEU A 430 -16.24 4.35 -20.03
N ASN A 431 -16.54 5.64 -19.85
CA ASN A 431 -17.73 6.08 -19.14
C ASN A 431 -19.02 5.99 -19.98
N SER A 432 -18.91 5.98 -21.31
CA SER A 432 -20.05 5.79 -22.21
C SER A 432 -20.57 4.35 -22.25
N LEU A 433 -19.75 3.39 -21.82
CA LEU A 433 -20.10 1.97 -21.88
C LEU A 433 -21.19 1.61 -20.87
N PRO A 434 -22.22 0.85 -21.29
CA PRO A 434 -23.23 0.34 -20.38
C PRO A 434 -22.62 -0.70 -19.42
N GLY A 435 -23.15 -0.81 -18.21
CA GLY A 435 -22.77 -1.88 -17.26
C GLY A 435 -21.74 -1.51 -16.18
N GLY A 436 -21.50 -0.21 -15.94
CA GLY A 436 -20.79 0.28 -14.76
C GLY A 436 -19.33 -0.16 -14.64
N PHE A 437 -18.82 -0.25 -13.40
CA PHE A 437 -17.42 -0.57 -13.12
C PHE A 437 -16.97 -1.91 -13.74
N TRP A 438 -17.76 -2.98 -13.60
CA TRP A 438 -17.36 -4.32 -14.05
C TRP A 438 -17.15 -4.39 -15.56
N THR A 439 -17.96 -3.66 -16.34
CA THR A 439 -17.79 -3.61 -17.79
C THR A 439 -16.52 -2.86 -18.17
N LYS A 440 -16.25 -1.70 -17.53
CA LYS A 440 -14.99 -0.97 -17.70
C LYS A 440 -13.79 -1.85 -17.35
N PHE A 441 -13.87 -2.55 -16.22
CA PHE A 441 -12.81 -3.42 -15.72
C PHE A 441 -12.50 -4.57 -16.68
N VAL A 442 -13.52 -5.31 -17.15
CA VAL A 442 -13.34 -6.43 -18.08
C VAL A 442 -12.77 -5.96 -19.41
N ILE A 443 -13.23 -4.83 -19.94
CA ILE A 443 -12.71 -4.27 -21.19
C ILE A 443 -11.26 -3.82 -21.04
N VAL A 444 -10.92 -3.12 -19.95
CA VAL A 444 -9.53 -2.74 -19.68
C VAL A 444 -8.64 -3.97 -19.52
N MET A 445 -9.09 -5.01 -18.83
CA MET A 445 -8.35 -6.27 -18.71
C MET A 445 -8.19 -6.96 -20.07
N ALA A 446 -9.22 -6.98 -20.92
CA ALA A 446 -9.13 -7.54 -22.27
C ALA A 446 -8.14 -6.75 -23.14
N VAL A 447 -8.13 -5.42 -23.06
CA VAL A 447 -7.18 -4.56 -23.78
C VAL A 447 -5.75 -4.84 -23.30
N ILE A 448 -5.50 -4.86 -21.99
CA ILE A 448 -4.19 -5.21 -21.42
C ILE A 448 -3.75 -6.60 -21.87
N PHE A 449 -4.67 -7.56 -21.88
CA PHE A 449 -4.42 -8.93 -22.31
C PHE A 449 -4.01 -9.01 -23.79
N VAL A 450 -4.67 -8.28 -24.68
CA VAL A 450 -4.30 -8.25 -26.11
C VAL A 450 -3.00 -7.48 -26.34
N LEU A 451 -2.79 -6.37 -25.64
CA LEU A 451 -1.57 -5.57 -25.76
C LEU A 451 -0.33 -6.35 -25.33
N GLY A 452 -0.44 -7.19 -24.29
CA GLY A 452 0.69 -8.00 -23.83
C GLY A 452 1.10 -9.12 -24.78
N PHE A 453 0.43 -9.30 -25.92
CA PHE A 453 0.94 -10.14 -27.00
C PHE A 453 2.11 -9.47 -27.72
N PHE A 454 2.13 -8.14 -27.75
CA PHE A 454 3.08 -7.35 -28.53
C PHE A 454 4.01 -6.50 -27.66
N LEU A 455 3.55 -6.12 -26.47
CA LEU A 455 4.27 -5.28 -25.52
C LEU A 455 4.74 -6.10 -24.32
N ASP A 456 5.94 -5.80 -23.84
CA ASP A 456 6.44 -6.36 -22.59
C ASP A 456 5.71 -5.68 -21.39
N PHE A 457 5.79 -6.30 -20.21
CA PHE A 457 5.03 -5.88 -19.03
C PHE A 457 5.44 -4.47 -18.57
N ILE A 458 6.70 -4.08 -18.80
CA ILE A 458 7.23 -2.77 -18.41
C ILE A 458 6.48 -1.69 -19.19
N GLU A 459 6.30 -1.91 -20.49
CA GLU A 459 5.61 -1.01 -21.40
C GLU A 459 4.16 -0.85 -20.98
N ILE A 460 3.46 -1.96 -20.72
CA ILE A 460 2.07 -1.91 -20.27
C ILE A 460 1.96 -1.19 -18.93
N ALA A 461 2.84 -1.50 -17.98
CA ALA A 461 2.83 -0.91 -16.65
C ALA A 461 3.02 0.60 -16.70
N VAL A 462 3.87 1.13 -17.59
CA VAL A 462 4.18 2.57 -17.61
C VAL A 462 3.34 3.35 -18.63
N VAL A 463 2.84 2.70 -19.69
CA VAL A 463 2.00 3.35 -20.71
C VAL A 463 0.51 3.20 -20.40
N VAL A 464 0.05 1.97 -20.20
CA VAL A 464 -1.39 1.68 -20.15
C VAL A 464 -1.95 1.96 -18.75
N VAL A 465 -1.25 1.53 -17.69
CA VAL A 465 -1.76 1.64 -16.31
C VAL A 465 -2.02 3.09 -15.88
N PRO A 466 -1.15 4.09 -16.13
CA PRO A 466 -1.44 5.46 -15.76
C PRO A 466 -2.67 6.05 -16.46
N ILE A 467 -3.04 5.53 -17.63
CA ILE A 467 -4.21 5.97 -18.37
C ILE A 467 -5.47 5.33 -17.78
N VAL A 468 -5.48 4.00 -17.57
CA VAL A 468 -6.71 3.26 -17.21
C VAL A 468 -6.96 3.18 -15.71
N ALA A 469 -5.90 3.12 -14.89
CA ALA A 469 -6.04 2.90 -13.45
C ALA A 469 -6.71 4.06 -12.71
N PRO A 470 -6.41 5.35 -12.98
CA PRO A 470 -7.11 6.45 -12.31
C PRO A 470 -8.62 6.39 -12.55
N ILE A 471 -9.03 6.03 -13.77
CA ILE A 471 -10.44 5.93 -14.17
C ILE A 471 -11.15 4.82 -13.39
N LEU A 472 -10.52 3.65 -13.26
CA LEU A 472 -11.08 2.51 -12.51
C LEU A 472 -11.09 2.75 -11.00
N LEU A 473 -10.04 3.37 -10.45
CA LEU A 473 -9.92 3.66 -9.02
C LEU A 473 -10.86 4.82 -8.60
N ALA A 474 -11.13 5.77 -9.49
CA ALA A 474 -12.02 6.88 -9.20
C ALA A 474 -13.48 6.44 -9.04
N ASP A 475 -13.91 5.35 -9.68
CA ASP A 475 -15.30 4.88 -9.67
C ASP A 475 -15.75 4.47 -8.25
N PRO A 476 -16.73 5.17 -7.65
CA PRO A 476 -17.17 4.91 -6.27
C PRO A 476 -18.02 3.63 -6.13
N SER A 477 -18.52 3.07 -7.24
CA SER A 477 -19.43 1.91 -7.21
C SER A 477 -18.76 0.62 -6.71
N ALA A 478 -17.53 0.36 -7.15
CA ALA A 478 -16.77 -0.80 -6.71
C ALA A 478 -15.76 -0.47 -5.61
N ASN A 479 -15.26 0.78 -5.55
CA ASN A 479 -14.28 1.24 -4.55
C ASN A 479 -13.13 0.24 -4.31
N ILE A 480 -12.49 -0.17 -5.40
CA ILE A 480 -11.39 -1.13 -5.36
C ILE A 480 -10.12 -0.52 -4.73
N THR A 481 -9.23 -1.38 -4.24
CA THR A 481 -7.92 -0.97 -3.75
C THR A 481 -6.90 -0.98 -4.89
N ALA A 482 -5.90 -0.10 -4.81
CA ALA A 482 -4.79 -0.09 -5.77
C ALA A 482 -4.01 -1.41 -5.76
N VAL A 483 -3.81 -2.01 -4.57
CA VAL A 483 -3.15 -3.32 -4.42
C VAL A 483 -3.90 -4.41 -5.21
N TRP A 484 -5.23 -4.50 -5.05
CA TRP A 484 -6.03 -5.48 -5.76
C TRP A 484 -5.99 -5.27 -7.27
N LEU A 485 -6.14 -4.02 -7.73
CA LEU A 485 -6.06 -3.71 -9.17
C LEU A 485 -4.69 -4.10 -9.74
N GLY A 486 -3.61 -3.79 -9.02
CA GLY A 486 -2.26 -4.12 -9.45
C GLY A 486 -1.96 -5.61 -9.51
N VAL A 487 -2.45 -6.38 -8.54
CA VAL A 487 -2.34 -7.85 -8.57
C VAL A 487 -3.13 -8.43 -9.75
N MET A 488 -4.34 -7.92 -10.02
CA MET A 488 -5.14 -8.35 -11.16
C MET A 488 -4.46 -8.01 -12.49
N ILE A 489 -3.90 -6.81 -12.63
CA ILE A 489 -3.11 -6.42 -13.80
C ILE A 489 -1.88 -7.33 -13.95
N GLY A 490 -1.17 -7.62 -12.86
CA GLY A 490 -0.01 -8.51 -12.86
C GLY A 490 -0.33 -9.93 -13.33
N LEU A 491 -1.41 -10.53 -12.79
CA LEU A 491 -1.89 -11.85 -13.22
C LEU A 491 -2.32 -11.85 -14.70
N ASN A 492 -2.96 -10.77 -15.15
CA ASN A 492 -3.42 -10.65 -16.53
C ASN A 492 -2.24 -10.53 -17.51
N ILE A 493 -1.27 -9.66 -17.20
CA ILE A 493 -0.03 -9.51 -17.99
C ILE A 493 0.73 -10.85 -18.04
N GLN A 494 0.80 -11.57 -16.92
CA GLN A 494 1.40 -12.90 -16.87
C GLN A 494 0.74 -13.89 -17.83
N THR A 495 -0.60 -13.85 -17.90
CA THR A 495 -1.38 -14.73 -18.78
C THR A 495 -1.17 -14.37 -20.24
N SER A 496 -1.13 -13.07 -20.52
CA SER A 496 -0.82 -12.56 -21.86
C SER A 496 0.58 -12.99 -22.34
N PHE A 497 1.57 -12.99 -21.45
CA PHE A 497 2.94 -13.40 -21.76
C PHE A 497 3.08 -14.86 -22.23
N LEU A 498 2.11 -15.71 -21.91
CA LEU A 498 2.05 -17.12 -22.35
C LEU A 498 1.19 -17.34 -23.60
N THR A 499 0.35 -16.38 -23.98
CA THR A 499 -0.72 -16.62 -24.96
C THR A 499 -0.22 -16.48 -26.41
N PRO A 500 -0.41 -17.51 -27.28
CA PRO A 500 -0.12 -17.41 -28.71
C PRO A 500 -0.96 -16.33 -29.41
N PRO A 501 -0.52 -15.72 -30.53
CA PRO A 501 0.55 -16.20 -31.43
C PRO A 501 1.96 -15.78 -31.04
N PHE A 502 2.13 -14.70 -30.27
CA PHE A 502 3.46 -14.21 -29.90
C PHE A 502 3.93 -14.89 -28.60
N GLY A 503 3.34 -14.52 -27.46
CA GLY A 503 3.69 -15.05 -26.13
C GLY A 503 5.20 -15.03 -25.86
N PHE A 504 5.75 -13.93 -25.36
CA PHE A 504 7.20 -13.74 -25.18
C PHE A 504 7.93 -14.93 -24.53
N ALA A 505 7.32 -15.54 -23.52
CA ALA A 505 7.86 -16.73 -22.87
C ALA A 505 8.05 -17.90 -23.86
N LEU A 506 7.13 -18.09 -24.79
CA LEU A 506 7.22 -19.10 -25.83
C LEU A 506 8.37 -18.82 -26.80
N PHE A 507 8.60 -17.57 -27.19
CA PHE A 507 9.74 -17.22 -28.05
C PHE A 507 11.07 -17.40 -27.34
N TYR A 508 11.17 -17.00 -26.08
CA TYR A 508 12.37 -17.23 -25.27
C TYR A 508 12.66 -18.72 -25.14
N LEU A 509 11.64 -19.54 -24.87
CA LEU A 509 11.80 -20.99 -24.83
C LEU A 509 12.16 -21.56 -26.21
N ARG A 510 11.59 -21.04 -27.29
CA ARG A 510 11.88 -21.49 -28.67
C ARG A 510 13.33 -21.21 -29.04
N GLY A 511 13.89 -20.07 -28.59
CA GLY A 511 15.28 -19.69 -28.81
C GLY A 511 16.30 -20.69 -28.23
N VAL A 512 15.91 -21.44 -27.19
CA VAL A 512 16.78 -22.45 -26.55
C VAL A 512 16.35 -23.90 -26.83
N ALA A 513 15.11 -24.12 -27.28
CA ALA A 513 14.58 -25.46 -27.54
C ALA A 513 15.25 -26.12 -28.76
N SER A 514 15.52 -27.43 -28.64
CA SER A 514 16.09 -28.22 -29.73
C SER A 514 15.15 -28.31 -30.93
N LYS A 515 15.69 -28.55 -32.13
CA LYS A 515 14.90 -28.68 -33.38
C LYS A 515 13.83 -29.78 -33.34
N ALA A 516 13.93 -30.72 -32.38
CA ALA A 516 12.96 -31.80 -32.19
C ALA A 516 11.60 -31.29 -31.65
N VAL A 517 11.59 -30.15 -30.96
CA VAL A 517 10.37 -29.54 -30.41
C VAL A 517 9.78 -28.59 -31.43
N LYS A 518 8.56 -28.87 -31.89
CA LYS A 518 7.84 -27.99 -32.83
C LYS A 518 7.17 -26.84 -32.08
N THR A 519 7.06 -25.67 -32.71
CA THR A 519 6.34 -24.51 -32.14
C THR A 519 4.88 -24.87 -31.78
N LEU A 520 4.23 -25.69 -32.61
CA LEU A 520 2.88 -26.19 -32.34
C LEU A 520 2.78 -27.02 -31.05
N ASP A 521 3.83 -27.76 -30.69
CA ASP A 521 3.85 -28.53 -29.44
C ASP A 521 3.90 -27.58 -28.24
N MET A 522 4.65 -26.47 -28.36
CA MET A 522 4.72 -25.43 -27.34
C MET A 522 3.36 -24.74 -27.15
N TYR A 523 2.69 -24.39 -28.25
CA TYR A 523 1.35 -23.78 -28.21
C TYR A 523 0.32 -24.71 -27.58
N LYS A 524 0.29 -25.99 -27.98
CA LYS A 524 -0.58 -27.00 -27.35
C LYS A 524 -0.25 -27.18 -25.87
N GLY A 525 1.03 -27.07 -25.51
CA GLY A 525 1.52 -27.21 -24.16
C GLY A 525 1.03 -26.13 -23.19
N VAL A 526 0.92 -24.88 -23.64
CA VAL A 526 0.53 -23.75 -22.75
C VAL A 526 -0.97 -23.56 -22.60
N ILE A 527 -1.81 -24.06 -23.52
CA ILE A 527 -3.27 -23.89 -23.46
C ILE A 527 -3.85 -24.28 -22.09
N PRO A 528 -3.51 -25.45 -21.50
CA PRO A 528 -3.99 -25.79 -20.16
C PRO A 528 -3.56 -24.77 -19.10
N PHE A 529 -2.31 -24.29 -19.14
CA PHE A 529 -1.79 -23.33 -18.17
C PHE A 529 -2.46 -21.95 -18.31
N ILE A 530 -2.75 -21.50 -19.52
CA ILE A 530 -3.52 -20.28 -19.77
C ILE A 530 -4.93 -20.41 -19.16
N ALA A 531 -5.59 -21.55 -19.34
CA ALA A 531 -6.90 -21.80 -18.74
C ALA A 531 -6.83 -21.77 -17.20
N LEU A 532 -5.77 -22.34 -16.60
CA LEU A 532 -5.55 -22.29 -15.16
C LEU A 532 -5.26 -20.87 -14.65
N GLN A 533 -4.56 -20.05 -15.42
CA GLN A 533 -4.31 -18.65 -15.08
C GLN A 533 -5.59 -17.81 -15.16
N LEU A 534 -6.41 -17.99 -16.19
CA LEU A 534 -7.71 -17.32 -16.30
C LEU A 534 -8.65 -17.75 -15.15
N LEU A 535 -8.61 -19.02 -14.75
CA LEU A 535 -9.31 -19.52 -13.57
C LEU A 535 -8.80 -18.85 -12.30
N ALA A 536 -7.48 -18.76 -12.10
CA ALA A 536 -6.89 -18.09 -10.95
C ALA A 536 -7.24 -16.58 -10.92
N LEU A 537 -7.17 -15.90 -12.07
CA LEU A 537 -7.59 -14.50 -12.23
C LEU A 537 -9.07 -14.33 -11.83
N THR A 538 -9.93 -15.25 -12.24
CA THR A 538 -11.35 -15.23 -11.87
C THR A 538 -11.56 -15.43 -10.37
N ILE A 539 -10.84 -16.38 -9.75
CA ILE A 539 -10.91 -16.63 -8.30
C ILE A 539 -10.48 -15.38 -7.52
N VAL A 540 -9.34 -14.79 -7.88
CA VAL A 540 -8.81 -13.58 -7.23
C VAL A 540 -9.73 -12.37 -7.47
N GLY A 541 -10.36 -12.32 -8.64
CA GLY A 541 -11.34 -11.30 -9.00
C GLY A 541 -12.61 -11.33 -8.15
N ILE A 542 -13.11 -12.54 -7.82
CA ILE A 542 -14.31 -12.73 -6.99
C ILE A 542 -14.00 -12.55 -5.50
N TYR A 543 -12.80 -12.95 -5.05
CA TYR A 543 -12.39 -12.92 -3.65
C TYR A 543 -11.27 -11.90 -3.40
N PRO A 544 -11.57 -10.59 -3.32
CA PRO A 544 -10.57 -9.55 -3.06
C PRO A 544 -9.86 -9.71 -1.72
N THR A 545 -10.45 -10.47 -0.78
CA THR A 545 -9.82 -10.86 0.48
C THR A 545 -8.50 -11.61 0.29
N LEU A 546 -8.33 -12.37 -0.80
CA LEU A 546 -7.08 -13.06 -1.11
C LEU A 546 -5.91 -12.08 -1.31
N VAL A 547 -6.21 -10.86 -1.75
CA VAL A 547 -5.21 -9.82 -1.99
C VAL A 547 -5.11 -8.86 -0.82
N ASN A 548 -6.23 -8.36 -0.30
CA ASN A 548 -6.23 -7.26 0.67
C ASN A 548 -6.03 -7.69 2.13
N TYR A 549 -6.36 -8.93 2.49
CA TYR A 549 -6.33 -9.37 3.88
C TYR A 549 -4.91 -9.39 4.47
N LEU A 550 -3.94 -9.95 3.74
CA LEU A 550 -2.58 -10.09 4.25
C LEU A 550 -1.88 -8.72 4.43
N PRO A 551 -1.94 -7.77 3.47
CA PRO A 551 -1.49 -6.39 3.68
C PRO A 551 -2.14 -5.71 4.88
N ASN A 552 -3.47 -5.76 4.99
CA ASN A 552 -4.21 -5.13 6.09
C ASN A 552 -3.81 -5.73 7.45
N ARG A 553 -3.69 -7.06 7.52
CA ARG A 553 -3.31 -7.78 8.74
C ARG A 553 -1.93 -7.35 9.23
N VAL A 554 -0.96 -7.28 8.33
CA VAL A 554 0.40 -6.87 8.65
C VAL A 554 0.43 -5.41 9.10
N SER A 555 -0.20 -4.52 8.35
CA SER A 555 -0.27 -3.09 8.65
C SER A 555 -0.90 -2.84 10.03
N TYR A 556 -2.03 -3.47 10.33
CA TYR A 556 -2.78 -3.24 11.58
C TYR A 556 -2.15 -3.90 12.82
N LEU A 557 -1.31 -4.93 12.65
CA LEU A 557 -0.55 -5.57 13.74
C LEU A 557 0.85 -4.97 13.94
N SER A 558 1.32 -4.12 13.02
CA SER A 558 2.64 -3.51 13.08
C SER A 558 2.78 -2.51 14.23
N GLU A 559 4.01 -2.17 14.60
CA GLU A 559 4.27 -1.11 15.58
C GLU A 559 3.78 0.26 15.09
N ASN A 560 3.77 0.46 13.77
CA ASN A 560 3.29 1.65 13.10
C ASN A 560 1.80 1.56 12.72
N SER A 561 1.02 0.71 13.42
CA SER A 561 -0.40 0.52 13.14
C SER A 561 -1.16 1.86 13.16
N PRO A 562 -2.12 2.06 12.23
CA PRO A 562 -2.94 3.26 12.24
C PRO A 562 -3.71 3.36 13.57
N PRO A 563 -3.83 4.57 14.16
CA PRO A 563 -4.54 4.73 15.42
C PRO A 563 -6.02 4.37 15.25
N PRO A 564 -6.68 3.78 16.28
CA PRO A 564 -8.09 3.41 16.22
C PRO A 564 -9.05 4.59 15.98
N ARG A 565 -8.58 5.84 16.08
CA ARG A 565 -9.33 7.05 15.73
C ARG A 565 -9.37 7.34 14.22
N ASN A 566 -8.62 6.60 13.40
CA ASN A 566 -8.59 6.77 11.95
C ASN A 566 -10.01 6.65 11.36
N PRO A 567 -10.51 7.67 10.61
CA PRO A 567 -11.84 7.67 10.02
C PRO A 567 -12.18 6.41 9.20
N LYS A 568 -11.22 5.85 8.46
CA LYS A 568 -11.42 4.67 7.59
C LYS A 568 -11.69 3.38 8.37
N LEU A 569 -11.20 3.29 9.60
CA LEU A 569 -11.38 2.11 10.43
C LEU A 569 -12.68 2.17 11.25
N GLN A 570 -13.33 3.33 11.34
CA GLN A 570 -14.42 3.53 12.30
C GLN A 570 -15.58 2.57 12.07
N ILE A 571 -15.96 2.31 10.81
CA ILE A 571 -17.07 1.40 10.50
C ILE A 571 -16.75 0.00 11.03
N CYS A 572 -15.56 -0.52 10.76
CA CYS A 572 -15.14 -1.85 11.22
C CYS A 572 -14.97 -1.92 12.74
N ILE A 573 -14.49 -0.85 13.37
CA ILE A 573 -14.37 -0.78 14.83
C ILE A 573 -15.76 -0.77 15.48
N GLU A 574 -16.69 0.00 14.92
CA GLU A 574 -18.07 0.06 15.37
C GLU A 574 -18.76 -1.31 15.19
N ASP A 575 -18.50 -2.01 14.08
CA ASP A 575 -19.02 -3.36 13.82
C ASP A 575 -18.48 -4.38 14.83
N TYR A 576 -17.18 -4.32 15.14
CA TYR A 576 -16.58 -5.13 16.21
C TYR A 576 -17.24 -4.89 17.57
N ILE A 577 -17.48 -3.62 17.91
CA ILE A 577 -18.13 -3.25 19.17
C ILE A 577 -19.58 -3.72 19.16
N LYS A 578 -20.28 -3.63 18.03
CA LYS A 578 -21.64 -4.14 17.89
C LYS A 578 -21.70 -5.64 18.19
N GLU A 579 -20.81 -6.44 17.60
CA GLU A 579 -20.75 -7.88 17.87
C GLU A 579 -20.46 -8.18 19.35
N LYS A 580 -19.47 -7.51 19.94
CA LYS A 580 -19.08 -7.75 21.34
C LYS A 580 -20.13 -7.28 22.34
N TYR A 581 -20.82 -6.18 22.06
CA TYR A 581 -21.74 -5.54 23.00
C TYR A 581 -23.19 -6.01 22.84
N PHE A 582 -23.70 -6.18 21.62
CA PHE A 582 -25.10 -6.55 21.38
C PHE A 582 -25.32 -8.04 21.14
N ILE A 583 -24.33 -8.77 20.64
CA ILE A 583 -24.45 -10.20 20.28
C ILE A 583 -23.69 -11.11 21.28
N GLY A 584 -22.59 -10.61 21.87
CA GLY A 584 -21.77 -11.35 22.83
C GLY A 584 -22.39 -11.56 24.22
N ASN A 585 -21.60 -12.13 25.14
CA ASN A 585 -22.01 -12.61 26.48
C ASN A 585 -22.47 -11.53 27.49
N ASN A 586 -22.91 -10.34 27.08
CA ASN A 586 -23.30 -9.21 27.95
C ASN A 586 -22.25 -8.77 28.99
N GLU A 587 -21.01 -9.26 28.90
CA GLU A 587 -19.98 -9.08 29.93
C GLU A 587 -19.66 -7.60 30.18
N ILE A 588 -19.61 -6.79 29.11
CA ILE A 588 -19.37 -5.35 29.18
C ILE A 588 -20.54 -4.65 29.87
N LYS A 589 -21.78 -5.00 29.50
CA LYS A 589 -23.00 -4.44 30.09
C LYS A 589 -23.08 -4.77 31.58
N ASN A 590 -22.82 -6.02 31.95
CA ASN A 590 -22.76 -6.46 33.33
C ASN A 590 -21.66 -5.73 34.11
N ASN A 591 -20.48 -5.54 33.53
CA ASN A 591 -19.39 -4.79 34.17
C ASN A 591 -19.74 -3.31 34.41
N ILE A 592 -20.50 -2.68 33.50
CA ILE A 592 -21.01 -1.31 33.66
C ILE A 592 -22.03 -1.26 34.80
N GLU A 593 -22.99 -2.20 34.84
CA GLU A 593 -24.00 -2.27 35.90
C GLU A 593 -23.39 -2.56 37.27
N VAL A 594 -22.42 -3.48 37.35
CA VAL A 594 -21.68 -3.80 38.58
C VAL A 594 -20.92 -2.58 39.09
N PHE A 595 -20.30 -1.79 38.20
CA PHE A 595 -19.58 -0.58 38.61
C PHE A 595 -20.55 0.53 39.04
N LYS A 596 -21.71 0.65 38.39
CA LYS A 596 -22.76 1.61 38.75
C LYS A 596 -23.33 1.38 40.15
N ASN A 597 -23.37 0.13 40.59
CA ASN A 597 -23.90 -0.26 41.90
C ASN A 597 -22.86 -0.23 43.04
N LYS A 598 -21.60 0.13 42.77
CA LYS A 598 -20.58 0.26 43.83
C LYS A 598 -20.74 1.56 44.60
N ASP A 599 -20.45 1.50 45.89
CA ASP A 599 -20.51 2.69 46.74
C ASP A 599 -19.42 3.71 46.36
N LEU A 600 -19.86 4.93 46.07
CA LEU A 600 -19.03 6.08 45.69
C LEU A 600 -19.01 7.15 46.79
N SER A 601 -19.54 6.84 47.97
CA SER A 601 -19.71 7.76 49.10
C SER A 601 -18.40 8.36 49.64
N SER A 602 -17.26 7.69 49.44
CA SER A 602 -15.93 8.18 49.85
C SER A 602 -15.31 9.21 48.91
N LEU A 603 -15.90 9.47 47.74
CA LEU A 603 -15.43 10.47 46.78
C LEU A 603 -16.05 11.85 47.03
N ASP A 604 -15.27 12.91 46.79
CA ASP A 604 -15.80 14.28 46.77
C ASP A 604 -16.92 14.42 45.71
N LYS A 605 -17.90 15.30 45.97
CA LYS A 605 -19.12 15.47 45.16
C LYS A 605 -18.81 15.72 43.68
N ASN A 606 -17.73 16.45 43.41
CA ASN A 606 -17.26 16.75 42.06
C ASN A 606 -16.78 15.48 41.31
N TYR A 607 -16.02 14.61 41.97
CA TYR A 607 -15.49 13.38 41.34
C TYR A 607 -16.59 12.32 41.16
N SER A 608 -17.49 12.20 42.13
CA SER A 608 -18.67 11.34 42.01
C SER A 608 -19.56 11.77 40.83
N GLN A 609 -19.78 13.07 40.64
CA GLN A 609 -20.54 13.59 39.50
C GLN A 609 -19.84 13.35 38.15
N ILE A 610 -18.51 13.37 38.10
CA ILE A 610 -17.75 12.99 36.89
C ILE A 610 -17.98 11.52 36.54
N ILE A 611 -17.97 10.62 37.53
CA ILE A 611 -18.23 9.20 37.31
C ILE A 611 -19.67 8.99 36.81
N LEU A 612 -20.67 9.55 37.50
CA LEU A 612 -22.08 9.40 37.12
C LEU A 612 -22.37 9.96 35.72
N SER A 613 -21.87 11.15 35.40
CA SER A 613 -22.04 11.76 34.07
C SER A 613 -21.29 11.03 32.97
N SER A 614 -20.18 10.35 33.30
CA SER A 614 -19.46 9.50 32.33
C SER A 614 -20.21 8.19 32.11
N LEU A 615 -20.78 7.58 33.15
CA LEU A 615 -21.61 6.37 33.01
C LEU A 615 -22.87 6.64 32.18
N SER A 616 -23.58 7.75 32.43
CA SER A 616 -24.72 8.13 31.60
C SER A 616 -24.31 8.43 30.15
N GLY A 617 -23.15 9.06 29.95
CA GLY A 617 -22.60 9.30 28.63
C GLY A 617 -22.26 8.02 27.86
N ILE A 618 -21.81 6.96 28.55
CA ILE A 618 -21.58 5.63 27.96
C ILE A 618 -22.90 5.01 27.51
N ASP A 619 -23.94 5.04 28.36
CA ASP A 619 -25.28 4.52 28.03
C ASP A 619 -25.88 5.26 26.81
N GLU A 620 -25.77 6.59 26.77
CA GLU A 620 -26.22 7.42 25.65
C GLU A 620 -25.41 7.16 24.37
N ALA A 621 -24.10 6.94 24.49
CA ALA A 621 -23.24 6.59 23.36
C ALA A 621 -23.72 5.28 22.73
N ILE A 622 -23.89 4.23 23.52
CA ILE A 622 -24.34 2.91 23.06
C ILE A 622 -25.74 2.99 22.47
N GLY A 623 -26.64 3.76 23.08
CA GLY A 623 -27.96 4.03 22.52
C GLY A 623 -27.91 4.75 21.17
N SER A 624 -26.96 5.67 20.99
CA SER A 624 -26.72 6.36 19.72
C SER A 624 -26.13 5.42 18.66
N LEU A 625 -25.22 4.51 19.05
CA LEU A 625 -24.67 3.49 18.16
C LEU A 625 -25.75 2.53 17.66
N LYS A 626 -26.62 2.04 18.56
CA LYS A 626 -27.75 1.19 18.21
C LYS A 626 -28.66 1.89 17.18
N LYS A 627 -29.07 3.13 17.49
CA LYS A 627 -29.88 3.94 16.56
C LYS A 627 -29.18 4.16 15.21
N ALA A 628 -27.87 4.33 15.18
CA ALA A 628 -27.12 4.44 13.92
C ALA A 628 -27.23 3.16 13.09
N TYR A 629 -27.14 1.97 13.70
CA TYR A 629 -27.33 0.70 13.00
C TYR A 629 -28.76 0.48 12.54
N ASP A 630 -29.76 0.82 13.36
CA ASP A 630 -31.17 0.73 12.99
C ASP A 630 -31.46 1.61 11.76
N ILE A 631 -30.94 2.85 11.75
CA ILE A 631 -31.05 3.77 10.60
C ILE A 631 -30.25 3.23 9.41
N ASN A 632 -29.07 2.65 9.61
CA ASN A 632 -28.27 2.09 8.51
C ASN A 632 -28.98 0.91 7.83
N GLN A 633 -29.72 0.10 8.59
CA GLN A 633 -30.59 -0.94 8.03
C GLN A 633 -31.73 -0.33 7.20
N GLU A 634 -32.38 0.73 7.71
CA GLU A 634 -33.38 1.49 6.95
C GLU A 634 -32.82 2.07 5.65
N ILE A 635 -31.58 2.60 5.68
CA ILE A 635 -30.86 3.08 4.49
C ILE A 635 -30.63 1.94 3.51
N SER A 636 -30.21 0.77 3.97
CA SER A 636 -29.96 -0.40 3.12
C SER A 636 -31.23 -0.98 2.48
N GLU A 637 -32.39 -0.80 3.10
CA GLU A 637 -33.67 -1.21 2.53
C GLU A 637 -34.14 -0.19 1.49
N LYS A 638 -34.11 1.10 1.84
CA LYS A 638 -34.48 2.21 0.93
C LYS A 638 -33.52 2.38 -0.23
N SER A 639 -32.25 1.97 -0.09
CA SER A 639 -31.26 2.07 -1.16
C SER A 639 -31.61 1.22 -2.37
N LYS A 640 -32.33 0.10 -2.19
CA LYS A 640 -32.74 -0.80 -3.29
C LYS A 640 -33.64 -0.11 -4.30
N GLU A 641 -34.53 0.78 -3.84
CA GLU A 641 -35.42 1.58 -4.68
C GLU A 641 -34.75 2.90 -5.12
N TYR A 642 -33.89 3.47 -4.28
CA TYR A 642 -33.22 4.73 -4.55
C TYR A 642 -32.11 4.61 -5.60
N LEU A 643 -31.30 3.54 -5.58
CA LEU A 643 -30.14 3.35 -6.45
C LEU A 643 -30.48 3.35 -7.95
N PRO A 644 -31.53 2.65 -8.43
CA PRO A 644 -31.92 2.71 -9.84
C PRO A 644 -32.26 4.12 -10.30
N VAL A 645 -33.06 4.85 -9.51
CA VAL A 645 -33.46 6.24 -9.80
C VAL A 645 -32.26 7.18 -9.74
N LEU A 646 -31.39 7.02 -8.74
CA LEU A 646 -30.14 7.77 -8.62
C LEU A 646 -29.27 7.55 -9.87
N ASN A 647 -29.07 6.32 -10.30
CA ASN A 647 -28.24 6.00 -11.46
C ASN A 647 -28.79 6.58 -12.76
N GLU A 648 -30.11 6.52 -12.95
CA GLU A 648 -30.78 7.13 -14.11
C GLU A 648 -30.60 8.65 -14.12
N VAL A 649 -30.93 9.33 -13.01
CA VAL A 649 -30.81 10.79 -12.90
C VAL A 649 -29.35 11.24 -12.99
N ARG A 650 -28.42 10.52 -12.37
CA ARG A 650 -26.98 10.81 -12.48
C ARG A 650 -26.47 10.59 -13.90
N GLY A 651 -26.98 9.58 -14.62
CA GLY A 651 -26.70 9.38 -16.05
C GLY A 651 -27.12 10.60 -16.87
N ILE A 652 -28.36 11.06 -16.68
CA ILE A 652 -28.88 12.27 -17.36
C ILE A 652 -28.07 13.52 -16.98
N GLN A 653 -27.73 13.70 -15.70
CA GLN A 653 -26.95 14.84 -15.24
C GLN A 653 -25.53 14.86 -15.81
N ARG A 654 -24.87 13.70 -15.94
CA ARG A 654 -23.55 13.61 -16.59
C ARG A 654 -23.61 14.04 -18.05
N VAL A 655 -24.63 13.58 -18.79
CA VAL A 655 -24.84 13.99 -20.19
C VAL A 655 -25.11 15.49 -20.28
N ASN A 656 -25.96 16.03 -19.41
CA ASN A 656 -26.23 17.46 -19.37
C ASN A 656 -24.99 18.27 -19.02
N LEU A 657 -24.12 17.76 -18.13
CA LEU A 657 -22.87 18.41 -17.77
C LEU A 657 -21.90 18.50 -18.95
N ALA A 658 -21.75 17.40 -19.71
CA ALA A 658 -20.97 17.39 -20.95
C ALA A 658 -21.53 18.38 -21.98
N LEU A 659 -22.85 18.40 -22.16
CA LEU A 659 -23.52 19.37 -23.04
C LEU A 659 -23.35 20.81 -22.56
N THR A 660 -23.32 21.09 -21.25
CA THR A 660 -23.05 22.44 -20.74
C THR A 660 -21.61 22.87 -20.97
N LYS A 661 -20.63 21.98 -20.87
CA LYS A 661 -19.24 22.29 -21.24
C LYS A 661 -19.14 22.61 -22.74
N GLU A 662 -19.75 21.78 -23.58
CA GLU A 662 -19.81 22.04 -25.02
C GLU A 662 -20.51 23.38 -25.31
N LEU A 663 -21.58 23.71 -24.58
CA LEU A 663 -22.26 25.00 -24.68
C LEU A 663 -21.33 26.17 -24.33
N GLU A 664 -20.56 26.08 -23.24
CA GLU A 664 -19.60 27.10 -22.82
C GLU A 664 -18.49 27.30 -23.85
N GLU A 665 -17.93 26.21 -24.39
CA GLU A 665 -16.94 26.27 -25.47
C GLU A 665 -17.51 26.96 -26.72
N LYS A 666 -18.73 26.59 -27.14
CA LYS A 666 -19.41 27.22 -28.28
C LYS A 666 -19.73 28.69 -28.03
N GLN A 667 -20.04 29.08 -26.80
CA GLN A 667 -20.23 30.48 -26.41
C GLN A 667 -18.91 31.26 -26.50
N ILE A 668 -17.81 30.69 -26.01
CA ILE A 668 -16.48 31.30 -26.13
C ILE A 668 -16.10 31.47 -27.61
N ILE A 669 -16.40 30.50 -28.46
CA ILE A 669 -16.17 30.60 -29.91
C ILE A 669 -17.06 31.69 -30.52
N LEU A 670 -18.33 31.77 -30.14
CA LEU A 670 -19.26 32.80 -30.62
C LEU A 670 -18.74 34.21 -30.28
N ASP A 671 -18.23 34.40 -29.07
CA ASP A 671 -17.68 35.70 -28.61
C ASP A 671 -16.38 36.09 -29.33
N ARG A 672 -15.66 35.12 -29.92
CA ARG A 672 -14.40 35.33 -30.65
C ARG A 672 -14.57 35.52 -32.15
N ILE A 673 -15.74 35.23 -32.71
CA ILE A 673 -15.98 35.35 -34.16
C ILE A 673 -16.18 36.81 -34.55
N ASP A 674 -15.58 37.18 -35.68
CA ASP A 674 -15.75 38.51 -36.26
C ASP A 674 -17.21 38.75 -36.64
N ARG A 675 -17.76 39.90 -36.25
CA ARG A 675 -19.16 40.27 -36.46
C ARG A 675 -19.55 40.38 -37.93
N ALA A 676 -18.57 40.47 -38.83
CA ALA A 676 -18.77 40.48 -40.27
C ALA A 676 -19.15 39.10 -40.86
N ASP A 677 -18.78 37.99 -40.20
CA ASP A 677 -19.06 36.63 -40.69
C ASP A 677 -20.43 36.11 -40.21
N THR A 678 -21.48 36.61 -40.88
CA THR A 678 -22.88 36.28 -40.56
C THR A 678 -23.23 34.79 -40.70
N ARG A 679 -22.48 34.03 -41.53
CA ARG A 679 -22.76 32.62 -41.79
C ARG A 679 -22.28 31.73 -40.65
N SER A 680 -21.07 31.97 -40.14
CA SER A 680 -20.54 31.22 -38.98
C SER A 680 -21.27 31.57 -37.69
N LEU A 681 -21.63 32.85 -37.50
CA LEU A 681 -22.46 33.31 -36.38
C LEU A 681 -23.82 32.61 -36.32
N LYS A 682 -24.52 32.47 -37.47
CA LYS A 682 -25.81 31.79 -37.51
C LYS A 682 -25.66 30.30 -37.20
N LYS A 683 -24.67 29.63 -37.79
CA LYS A 683 -24.41 28.19 -37.56
C LYS A 683 -24.15 27.89 -36.09
N ILE A 684 -23.30 28.67 -35.42
CA ILE A 684 -22.97 28.44 -34.01
C ILE A 684 -24.15 28.78 -33.09
N ASN A 685 -24.91 29.84 -33.41
CA ASN A 685 -26.15 30.11 -32.68
C ASN A 685 -27.16 28.97 -32.80
N ASP A 686 -27.32 28.39 -33.99
CA ASP A 686 -28.19 27.22 -34.21
C ASP A 686 -27.69 26.00 -33.42
N GLU A 687 -26.37 25.74 -33.38
CA GLU A 687 -25.75 24.69 -32.55
C GLU A 687 -26.02 24.93 -31.05
N ILE A 688 -25.81 26.15 -30.56
CA ILE A 688 -26.09 26.55 -29.16
C ILE A 688 -27.56 26.33 -28.82
N GLN A 689 -28.50 26.71 -29.70
CA GLN A 689 -29.92 26.50 -29.48
C GLN A 689 -30.27 25.01 -29.45
N ASN A 690 -29.69 24.21 -30.36
CA ASN A 690 -29.87 22.75 -30.35
C ASN A 690 -29.36 22.10 -29.06
N ILE A 691 -28.20 22.53 -28.55
CA ILE A 691 -27.65 22.05 -27.28
C ILE A 691 -28.57 22.44 -26.12
N LYS A 692 -29.05 23.70 -26.07
CA LYS A 692 -30.02 24.16 -25.05
C LYS A 692 -31.32 23.35 -25.10
N LEU A 693 -31.82 23.04 -26.29
CA LEU A 693 -33.01 22.21 -26.48
C LEU A 693 -32.78 20.79 -25.96
N LYS A 694 -31.63 20.17 -26.23
CA LYS A 694 -31.26 18.85 -25.69
C LYS A 694 -31.17 18.84 -24.17
N ILE A 695 -30.55 19.85 -23.56
CA ILE A 695 -30.48 19.99 -22.10
C ILE A 695 -31.90 20.10 -21.52
N ASN A 696 -32.76 20.92 -22.12
CA ASN A 696 -34.14 21.08 -21.69
C ASN A 696 -34.97 19.80 -21.87
N SER A 697 -34.78 19.03 -22.94
CA SER A 697 -35.47 17.75 -23.12
C SER A 697 -35.02 16.72 -22.09
N ASN A 698 -33.72 16.62 -21.84
CA ASN A 698 -33.15 15.72 -20.85
C ASN A 698 -33.59 16.07 -19.42
N ASN A 699 -33.71 17.36 -19.10
CA ASN A 699 -34.22 17.77 -17.79
C ASN A 699 -35.70 17.38 -17.59
N LYS A 700 -36.49 17.28 -18.67
CA LYS A 700 -37.89 16.80 -18.59
C LYS A 700 -38.01 15.29 -18.41
N THR A 701 -36.99 14.51 -18.75
CA THR A 701 -37.00 13.05 -18.51
C THR A 701 -36.65 12.69 -17.07
N ILE A 702 -36.12 13.64 -16.28
CA ILE A 702 -35.90 13.43 -14.84
C ILE A 702 -37.26 13.30 -14.14
N PRO A 703 -37.47 12.27 -13.30
CA PRO A 703 -38.72 12.11 -12.55
C PRO A 703 -39.02 13.35 -11.69
N ASN A 704 -40.26 13.85 -11.75
CA ASN A 704 -40.67 15.04 -10.98
C ASN A 704 -40.45 14.88 -9.46
N ASP A 705 -40.59 13.66 -8.95
CA ASP A 705 -40.42 13.34 -7.53
C ASP A 705 -38.95 13.22 -7.08
N TRP A 706 -37.98 13.28 -8.01
CA TRP A 706 -36.55 13.10 -7.73
C TRP A 706 -36.05 13.99 -6.60
N THR A 707 -36.40 15.29 -6.64
CA THR A 707 -35.94 16.26 -5.64
C THR A 707 -36.44 15.90 -4.24
N SER A 708 -37.68 15.43 -4.12
CA SER A 708 -38.27 14.96 -2.86
C SER A 708 -37.58 13.68 -2.38
N ILE A 709 -37.43 12.68 -3.26
CA ILE A 709 -36.80 11.39 -2.97
C ILE A 709 -35.35 11.59 -2.48
N ASN A 710 -34.54 12.34 -3.24
CA ASN A 710 -33.14 12.61 -2.91
C ASN A 710 -33.00 13.38 -1.59
N ASN A 711 -33.83 14.41 -1.36
CA ASN A 711 -33.80 15.16 -0.11
C ASN A 711 -34.20 14.31 1.10
N ASN A 712 -35.20 13.44 0.96
CA ASN A 712 -35.60 12.52 2.02
C ASN A 712 -34.50 11.50 2.32
N PHE A 713 -33.89 10.92 1.28
CA PHE A 713 -32.79 9.98 1.44
C PHE A 713 -31.56 10.64 2.09
N LYS A 714 -31.15 11.83 1.61
CA LYS A 714 -30.04 12.62 2.21
C LYS A 714 -30.28 12.95 3.68
N LYS A 715 -31.53 13.23 4.10
CA LYS A 715 -31.86 13.46 5.51
C LYS A 715 -31.58 12.22 6.35
N ILE A 716 -31.98 11.03 5.89
CA ILE A 716 -31.74 9.77 6.60
C ILE A 716 -30.24 9.49 6.72
N VAL A 717 -29.47 9.66 5.65
CA VAL A 717 -27.99 9.51 5.66
C VAL A 717 -27.34 10.50 6.63
N LYS A 718 -27.75 11.78 6.63
CA LYS A 718 -27.24 12.78 7.57
C LYS A 718 -27.61 12.45 9.03
N LEU A 719 -28.80 11.88 9.26
CA LEU A 719 -29.21 11.43 10.60
C LEU A 719 -28.34 10.28 11.09
N GLU A 720 -28.03 9.29 10.23
CA GLU A 720 -27.13 8.19 10.54
C GLU A 720 -25.73 8.70 10.94
N GLN A 721 -25.15 9.58 10.11
CA GLN A 721 -23.84 10.17 10.38
C GLN A 721 -23.84 10.97 11.68
N LYS A 722 -24.91 11.71 11.95
CA LYS A 722 -25.08 12.43 13.23
C LYS A 722 -25.07 11.46 14.41
N LYS A 723 -25.77 10.33 14.32
CA LYS A 723 -25.80 9.32 15.39
C LYS A 723 -24.46 8.63 15.60
N ARG A 724 -23.72 8.32 14.54
CA ARG A 724 -22.33 7.83 14.66
C ARG A 724 -21.41 8.87 15.30
N ASN A 725 -21.52 10.14 14.91
CA ASN A 725 -20.72 11.21 15.49
C ASN A 725 -21.08 11.47 16.97
N ASP A 726 -22.36 11.39 17.34
CA ASP A 726 -22.82 11.47 18.72
C ASP A 726 -22.23 10.32 19.55
N TYR A 727 -22.30 9.07 19.05
CA TYR A 727 -21.64 7.92 19.67
C TYR A 727 -20.15 8.17 19.89
N ARG A 728 -19.43 8.52 18.82
CA ARG A 728 -17.99 8.78 18.82
C ARG A 728 -17.60 9.82 19.88
N ARG A 729 -18.29 10.95 19.91
CA ARG A 729 -18.03 12.05 20.86
C ARG A 729 -18.35 11.63 22.30
N LEU A 730 -19.49 10.99 22.53
CA LEU A 730 -19.94 10.61 23.88
C LEU A 730 -19.04 9.51 24.47
N ALA A 731 -18.67 8.50 23.67
CA ALA A 731 -17.76 7.43 24.08
C ALA A 731 -16.36 7.98 24.43
N ASP A 732 -15.79 8.81 23.55
CA ASP A 732 -14.49 9.46 23.76
C ASP A 732 -14.48 10.29 25.05
N ASN A 733 -15.43 11.22 25.18
CA ASN A 733 -15.49 12.14 26.31
C ASN A 733 -15.70 11.40 27.64
N SER A 734 -16.51 10.34 27.64
CA SER A 734 -16.81 9.58 28.87
C SER A 734 -15.60 8.75 29.31
N TYR A 735 -14.91 8.10 28.38
CA TYR A 735 -13.69 7.36 28.69
C TYR A 735 -12.54 8.29 29.12
N GLU A 736 -12.33 9.40 28.41
CA GLU A 736 -11.27 10.37 28.72
C GLU A 736 -11.42 10.96 30.12
N LYS A 737 -12.64 11.36 30.51
CA LYS A 737 -12.93 11.85 31.86
C LYS A 737 -12.58 10.84 32.95
N LEU A 738 -12.95 9.57 32.77
CA LEU A 738 -12.65 8.50 33.71
C LEU A 738 -11.14 8.19 33.76
N ALA A 739 -10.45 8.21 32.61
CA ALA A 739 -9.02 8.00 32.53
C ALA A 739 -8.23 9.12 33.22
N ILE A 740 -8.61 10.39 33.01
CA ILE A 740 -8.03 11.54 33.71
C ILE A 740 -8.26 11.44 35.22
N LEU A 741 -9.46 11.01 35.65
CA LEU A 741 -9.77 10.80 37.06
C LEU A 741 -8.90 9.70 37.66
N SER A 742 -8.75 8.56 36.98
CA SER A 742 -7.87 7.48 37.45
C SER A 742 -6.42 7.94 37.56
N LEU A 743 -5.91 8.68 36.55
CA LEU A 743 -4.57 9.24 36.60
C LEU A 743 -4.40 10.16 37.81
N LEU A 744 -5.35 11.07 38.05
CA LEU A 744 -5.35 11.97 39.21
C LEU A 744 -5.29 11.18 40.52
N LEU A 745 -6.11 10.14 40.67
CA LEU A 745 -6.15 9.30 41.87
C LEU A 745 -4.89 8.44 42.05
N SER A 746 -4.24 8.02 40.96
CA SER A 746 -2.97 7.28 41.01
C SER A 746 -1.79 8.15 41.43
N THR A 747 -1.84 9.46 41.15
CA THR A 747 -0.76 10.42 41.47
C THR A 747 -0.86 11.02 42.87
N VAL A 748 -1.75 10.53 43.73
CA VAL A 748 -1.98 11.07 45.07
C VAL A 748 -0.70 11.01 45.92
N ASP A 749 0.07 9.94 45.83
CA ASP A 749 1.31 9.80 46.61
C ASP A 749 2.44 10.73 46.11
N ASP A 750 2.51 10.99 44.81
CA ASP A 750 3.40 12.02 44.27
C ASP A 750 2.92 13.42 44.62
N PHE A 751 1.60 13.63 44.69
CA PHE A 751 1.03 14.90 45.13
C PHE A 751 1.42 15.22 46.58
N LYS A 752 1.43 14.21 47.49
CA LYS A 752 1.87 14.37 48.89
C LYS A 752 3.30 14.88 49.01
N LYS A 753 4.22 14.43 48.15
CA LYS A 753 5.65 14.83 48.15
C LYS A 753 5.86 16.34 47.88
N PHE A 754 4.88 17.03 47.27
CA PHE A 754 4.99 18.48 47.08
C PHE A 754 4.83 19.28 48.37
N ASN A 755 4.33 18.69 49.46
CA ASN A 755 4.13 19.39 50.72
C ASN A 755 5.46 19.94 51.26
N ASP A 756 6.50 19.11 51.26
CA ASP A 756 7.83 19.47 51.71
C ASP A 756 8.44 20.56 50.81
N ASN A 757 8.18 20.50 49.50
CA ASN A 757 8.60 21.54 48.56
C ASN A 757 7.91 22.88 48.81
N PHE A 758 6.63 22.89 49.20
CA PHE A 758 5.96 24.12 49.61
C PHE A 758 6.57 24.66 50.90
N ILE A 759 6.77 23.82 51.93
CA ILE A 759 7.34 24.22 53.22
C ILE A 759 8.76 24.79 53.04
N ASP A 760 9.62 24.14 52.26
CA ASP A 760 10.96 24.60 51.91
C ASP A 760 10.94 25.92 51.13
N LEU A 761 9.97 26.10 50.21
CA LEU A 761 9.83 27.36 49.50
C LEU A 761 9.38 28.50 50.42
N LYS A 762 8.60 28.20 51.47
CA LYS A 762 8.18 29.17 52.49
C LYS A 762 9.34 29.67 53.34
N SER A 763 10.25 28.77 53.75
CA SER A 763 11.43 29.14 54.54
C SER A 763 12.41 29.98 53.72
N LYS A 764 12.58 29.68 52.42
CA LYS A 764 13.50 30.40 51.52
C LYS A 764 13.00 31.76 51.06
N LEU A 765 11.70 32.02 51.11
CA LEU A 765 11.06 33.28 50.70
C LEU A 765 11.61 34.53 51.43
N GLY A 766 12.29 34.37 52.57
CA GLY A 766 12.92 35.45 53.34
C GLY A 766 14.45 35.54 53.30
N GLN A 767 15.17 34.54 52.76
CA GLN A 767 16.63 34.40 52.94
C GLN A 767 17.46 34.35 51.64
N GLN A 768 16.87 34.03 50.48
CA GLN A 768 17.62 33.80 49.23
C GLN A 768 17.48 34.90 48.17
N ASN A 769 18.39 34.88 47.18
CA ASN A 769 18.38 35.80 46.03
C ASN A 769 17.10 35.63 45.19
N LYS A 770 16.47 36.76 44.84
CA LYS A 770 15.15 36.87 44.21
C LYS A 770 15.06 36.19 42.84
N LEU A 771 16.16 36.20 42.07
CA LEU A 771 16.21 35.54 40.76
C LEU A 771 16.16 34.02 40.88
N ILE A 772 16.90 33.46 41.84
CA ILE A 772 16.97 32.02 42.15
C ILE A 772 15.60 31.52 42.68
N LEU A 773 14.98 32.29 43.57
CA LEU A 773 13.61 32.03 44.04
C LEU A 773 12.59 31.99 42.89
N SER A 774 12.71 32.89 41.91
CA SER A 774 11.80 32.88 40.75
C SER A 774 11.95 31.62 39.88
N GLU A 775 13.15 31.02 39.84
CA GLU A 775 13.42 29.78 39.13
C GLU A 775 12.96 28.55 39.91
N GLN A 776 13.10 28.53 41.23
CA GLN A 776 12.52 27.48 42.08
C GLN A 776 10.99 27.48 42.03
N VAL A 777 10.35 28.66 42.03
CA VAL A 777 8.89 28.76 41.81
C VAL A 777 8.51 28.29 40.40
N LYS A 778 9.35 28.55 39.39
CA LYS A 778 9.14 28.06 38.02
C LYS A 778 9.21 26.53 37.96
N SER A 779 10.20 25.92 38.59
CA SER A 779 10.39 24.46 38.58
C SER A 779 9.26 23.76 39.35
N LEU A 780 8.88 24.27 40.52
CA LEU A 780 7.75 23.77 41.30
C LEU A 780 6.44 23.91 40.54
N SER A 781 6.18 25.09 39.94
CA SER A 781 4.97 25.30 39.12
C SER A 781 4.94 24.38 37.89
N LYS A 782 6.09 24.05 37.29
CA LYS A 782 6.18 23.14 36.15
C LYS A 782 5.83 21.71 36.57
N LYS A 783 6.44 21.21 37.65
CA LYS A 783 6.15 19.88 38.20
C LYS A 783 4.69 19.72 38.63
N ILE A 784 4.10 20.75 39.26
CA ILE A 784 2.69 20.72 39.65
C ILE A 784 1.74 20.84 38.44
N SER A 785 2.19 21.50 37.35
CA SER A 785 1.40 21.62 36.12
C SER A 785 1.31 20.34 35.29
N GLU A 786 2.25 19.41 35.49
CA GLU A 786 2.25 18.08 34.84
C GLU A 786 1.14 17.17 35.42
N LEU A 787 0.61 17.51 36.60
CA LEU A 787 -0.47 16.76 37.25
C LEU A 787 -1.88 17.31 36.88
N PRO A 788 -2.89 16.43 36.71
CA PRO A 788 -4.23 16.85 36.32
C PRO A 788 -4.92 17.75 37.36
N ASP A 789 -5.73 18.70 36.88
CA ASP A 789 -6.61 19.56 37.69
C ASP A 789 -5.88 20.52 38.70
N ASN A 790 -4.68 21.00 38.36
CA ASN A 790 -3.90 21.90 39.25
C ASN A 790 -3.86 23.37 38.80
N ARG A 791 -4.73 23.78 37.87
CA ARG A 791 -4.71 25.12 37.25
C ARG A 791 -4.77 26.26 38.27
N LYS A 792 -5.58 26.13 39.33
CA LYS A 792 -5.70 27.17 40.36
C LYS A 792 -4.39 27.35 41.14
N ILE A 793 -3.77 26.24 41.55
CA ILE A 793 -2.47 26.21 42.26
C ILE A 793 -1.37 26.81 41.37
N THR A 794 -1.24 26.33 40.14
CA THR A 794 -0.21 26.84 39.20
C THR A 794 -0.45 28.29 38.79
N SER A 795 -1.71 28.74 38.69
CA SER A 795 -2.02 30.15 38.41
C SER A 795 -1.51 31.07 39.52
N HIS A 796 -1.64 30.66 40.78
CA HIS A 796 -1.16 31.43 41.92
C HIS A 796 0.37 31.40 42.00
N LEU A 797 1.03 30.25 41.79
CA LEU A 797 2.49 30.15 41.70
C LEU A 797 3.08 30.99 40.55
N ASN A 798 2.42 31.00 39.39
CA ASN A 798 2.85 31.84 38.27
C ASN A 798 2.71 33.34 38.59
N LYS A 799 1.69 33.74 39.36
CA LYS A 799 1.55 35.12 39.86
C LYS A 799 2.65 35.46 40.88
N VAL A 800 3.01 34.53 41.77
CA VAL A 800 4.16 34.66 42.69
C VAL A 800 5.45 34.90 41.90
N ARG A 801 5.73 34.06 40.90
CA ARG A 801 6.89 34.22 40.00
C ARG A 801 6.93 35.57 39.29
N ARG A 802 5.78 36.06 38.81
CA ARG A 802 5.68 37.36 38.12
C ARG A 802 5.97 38.53 39.06
N GLU A 803 5.49 38.49 40.29
CA GLU A 803 5.77 39.54 41.28
C GLU A 803 7.25 39.54 41.73
N LEU A 804 7.88 38.37 41.85
CA LEU A 804 9.30 38.22 42.19
C LEU A 804 10.27 38.76 41.11
N LYS A 805 9.81 38.89 39.85
CA LYS A 805 10.60 39.42 38.73
C LYS A 805 10.54 40.94 38.56
N LYS A 806 9.72 41.66 39.33
CA LYS A 806 9.58 43.11 39.21
C LYS A 806 10.77 43.84 39.83
N LYS A 807 11.12 45.02 39.29
CA LYS A 807 12.17 45.91 39.85
C LYS A 807 11.89 46.34 41.30
N LYS A 808 10.61 46.60 41.65
CA LYS A 808 10.14 46.84 43.03
C LYS A 808 9.20 45.71 43.46
N VAL A 809 9.66 44.83 44.35
CA VAL A 809 8.91 43.66 44.83
C VAL A 809 8.14 44.02 46.11
N LYS A 810 6.82 43.82 46.11
CA LYS A 810 5.98 43.93 47.31
C LYS A 810 5.89 42.56 47.99
N MET A 811 6.73 42.33 49.02
CA MET A 811 6.81 41.01 49.68
C MET A 811 5.48 40.58 50.31
N GLU A 812 4.69 41.51 50.87
CA GLU A 812 3.34 41.22 51.38
C GLU A 812 2.42 40.58 50.32
N LYS A 813 2.52 41.07 49.07
CA LYS A 813 1.74 40.54 47.95
C LYS A 813 2.23 39.16 47.51
N VAL A 814 3.54 38.91 47.61
CA VAL A 814 4.18 37.62 47.33
C VAL A 814 3.72 36.57 48.35
N TYR A 815 3.80 36.87 49.65
CA TYR A 815 3.31 35.98 50.71
C TYR A 815 1.81 35.69 50.56
N LYS A 816 0.98 36.72 50.32
CA LYS A 816 -0.46 36.55 50.11
C LYS A 816 -0.81 35.65 48.92
N LEU A 817 -0.06 35.74 47.81
CA LEU A 817 -0.27 34.90 46.63
C LEU A 817 0.26 33.48 46.83
N TYR A 818 1.36 33.32 47.56
CA TYR A 818 1.91 32.04 47.95
C TYR A 818 0.97 31.29 48.90
N ASP A 819 0.47 31.93 49.95
CA ASP A 819 -0.47 31.32 50.91
C ASP A 819 -1.80 30.95 50.24
N LYS A 820 -2.26 31.73 49.25
CA LYS A 820 -3.40 31.36 48.38
C LYS A 820 -3.13 30.11 47.55
N SER A 821 -1.89 29.92 47.08
CA SER A 821 -1.51 28.70 46.37
C SER A 821 -1.43 27.50 47.31
N TYR A 822 -0.84 27.69 48.49
CA TYR A 822 -0.62 26.63 49.46
C TYR A 822 -1.92 26.18 50.13
N SER A 823 -2.85 27.10 50.40
CA SER A 823 -4.19 26.77 50.91
C SER A 823 -5.03 25.96 49.92
N GLU A 824 -5.00 26.31 48.63
CA GLU A 824 -5.64 25.52 47.56
C GLU A 824 -5.01 24.12 47.44
N TYR A 825 -3.68 24.02 47.59
CA TYR A 825 -2.97 22.75 47.63
C TYR A 825 -3.39 21.88 48.84
N LEU A 826 -3.39 22.44 50.06
CA LEU A 826 -3.79 21.72 51.27
C LEU A 826 -5.26 21.29 51.24
N LYS A 827 -6.14 22.12 50.68
CA LYS A 827 -7.56 21.78 50.49
C LYS A 827 -7.71 20.56 49.59
N LYS A 828 -6.94 20.49 48.49
CA LYS A 828 -6.92 19.36 47.56
C LYS A 828 -6.26 18.11 48.16
N LEU A 829 -5.17 18.27 48.92
CA LEU A 829 -4.52 17.15 49.62
C LEU A 829 -5.44 16.51 50.67
N LYS A 830 -6.20 17.33 51.40
CA LYS A 830 -7.19 16.86 52.39
C LYS A 830 -8.35 16.10 51.75
N SER A 831 -8.78 16.48 50.54
CA SER A 831 -9.84 15.73 49.84
C SER A 831 -9.32 14.42 49.26
N LEU A 832 -8.08 14.41 48.74
CA LEU A 832 -7.45 13.21 48.18
C LEU A 832 -7.12 12.15 49.25
N ASN A 833 -6.70 12.55 50.45
CA ASN A 833 -6.39 11.62 51.56
C ASN A 833 -7.61 10.87 52.13
N LYS A 834 -8.83 11.33 51.84
CA LYS A 834 -10.08 10.69 52.32
C LYS A 834 -10.55 9.55 51.41
N ILE A 835 -9.91 9.36 50.26
CA ILE A 835 -10.36 8.42 49.24
C ILE A 835 -9.85 7.03 49.58
N ASP A 836 -10.76 6.06 49.64
CA ASP A 836 -10.39 4.67 49.84
C ASP A 836 -9.59 4.12 48.64
N PRO A 837 -8.47 3.41 48.88
CA PRO A 837 -7.68 2.77 47.81
C PRO A 837 -8.50 1.78 46.96
N SER A 838 -9.57 1.21 47.53
CA SER A 838 -10.49 0.30 46.85
C SER A 838 -11.21 0.96 45.66
N VAL A 839 -11.50 2.26 45.73
CA VAL A 839 -12.14 3.03 44.66
C VAL A 839 -11.24 3.11 43.42
N LEU A 840 -9.95 3.39 43.63
CA LEU A 840 -8.96 3.42 42.55
C LEU A 840 -8.82 2.05 41.88
N LEU A 841 -8.73 0.98 42.68
CA LEU A 841 -8.63 -0.38 42.15
C LEU A 841 -9.87 -0.77 41.34
N ASN A 842 -11.05 -0.39 41.82
CA ASN A 842 -12.32 -0.62 41.11
C ASN A 842 -12.43 0.20 39.82
N LEU A 843 -12.04 1.47 39.86
CA LEU A 843 -12.02 2.34 38.68
C LEU A 843 -11.04 1.84 37.63
N ASN A 844 -9.86 1.37 38.04
CA ASN A 844 -8.88 0.78 37.12
C ASN A 844 -9.37 -0.55 36.53
N LYS A 845 -10.01 -1.41 37.33
CA LYS A 845 -10.62 -2.63 36.83
C LYS A 845 -11.73 -2.33 35.81
N PHE A 846 -12.53 -1.31 36.07
CA PHE A 846 -13.58 -0.86 35.15
C PHE A 846 -12.99 -0.23 33.87
N LEU A 847 -12.04 0.69 33.99
CA LEU A 847 -11.36 1.29 32.83
C LEU A 847 -10.71 0.23 31.94
N ASN A 848 -10.06 -0.77 32.52
CA ASN A 848 -9.46 -1.87 31.77
C ASN A 848 -10.51 -2.73 31.03
N SER A 849 -11.72 -2.90 31.58
CA SER A 849 -12.78 -3.67 30.91
C SER A 849 -13.43 -2.91 29.74
N ILE A 850 -13.51 -1.58 29.82
CA ILE A 850 -14.07 -0.74 28.74
C ILE A 850 -13.01 -0.21 27.75
N LYS A 851 -11.71 -0.41 28.03
CA LYS A 851 -10.56 0.11 27.27
C LYS A 851 -10.60 -0.20 25.78
N TYR A 852 -10.88 -1.45 25.42
CA TYR A 852 -10.89 -1.91 24.02
C TYR A 852 -12.30 -1.98 23.40
N ASN A 853 -13.28 -1.39 24.08
CA ASN A 853 -14.66 -1.34 23.63
C ASN A 853 -15.06 0.14 23.50
N VAL A 854 -15.55 0.74 24.59
CA VAL A 854 -15.96 2.15 24.61
C VAL A 854 -14.77 3.10 24.45
N GLY A 855 -13.64 2.80 25.10
CA GLY A 855 -12.43 3.61 25.08
C GLY A 855 -11.49 3.36 23.91
N VAL A 856 -11.91 2.58 22.90
CA VAL A 856 -10.97 2.02 21.91
C VAL A 856 -10.31 3.09 21.06
N ARG A 857 -11.04 4.17 20.73
CA ARG A 857 -10.58 5.31 19.92
C ARG A 857 -9.57 6.20 20.64
N GLN A 858 -9.45 6.06 21.97
CA GLN A 858 -8.46 6.76 22.80
C GLN A 858 -7.18 5.93 23.00
N GLN A 859 -7.11 4.71 22.47
CA GLN A 859 -5.92 3.88 22.57
C GLN A 859 -4.88 4.32 21.52
N PRO A 860 -3.58 4.23 21.84
CA PRO A 860 -2.53 4.58 20.89
C PRO A 860 -2.46 3.61 19.71
N LYS A 861 -2.85 2.35 19.92
CA LYS A 861 -2.81 1.27 18.92
C LYS A 861 -3.99 0.33 19.03
N LEU A 862 -4.26 -0.40 17.95
CA LEU A 862 -5.23 -1.48 17.94
C LEU A 862 -4.73 -2.64 18.83
N ASN A 863 -5.64 -3.27 19.58
CA ASN A 863 -5.31 -4.57 20.19
C ASN A 863 -5.33 -5.66 19.10
N ARG A 864 -4.73 -6.81 19.38
CA ARG A 864 -4.59 -7.89 18.41
C ARG A 864 -5.94 -8.34 17.83
N ASP A 865 -6.95 -8.51 18.68
CA ASP A 865 -8.27 -9.00 18.27
C ASP A 865 -8.99 -8.01 17.35
N LEU A 866 -8.98 -6.72 17.69
CA LEU A 866 -9.56 -5.67 16.84
C LEU A 866 -8.79 -5.50 15.54
N ALA A 867 -7.45 -5.61 15.59
CA ALA A 867 -6.63 -5.52 14.40
C ALA A 867 -6.95 -6.64 13.40
N LEU A 868 -7.12 -7.88 13.88
CA LEU A 868 -7.51 -9.02 13.03
C LEU A 868 -8.93 -8.87 12.48
N TYR A 869 -9.86 -8.39 13.29
CA TYR A 869 -11.23 -8.11 12.84
C TYR A 869 -11.26 -7.02 11.77
N ALA A 870 -10.60 -5.88 12.05
CA ALA A 870 -10.51 -4.75 11.14
C ALA A 870 -9.82 -5.15 9.82
N ALA A 871 -8.79 -6.00 9.88
CA ALA A 871 -8.10 -6.49 8.70
C ALA A 871 -9.03 -7.27 7.76
N THR A 872 -9.93 -8.08 8.32
CA THR A 872 -10.94 -8.83 7.57
C THR A 872 -12.02 -7.89 7.03
N CYS A 873 -12.58 -7.02 7.88
CA CYS A 873 -13.66 -6.10 7.51
C CYS A 873 -13.26 -5.06 6.44
N ASN A 874 -11.98 -4.70 6.34
CA ASN A 874 -11.46 -3.80 5.29
C ASN A 874 -10.87 -4.53 4.09
N ALA A 875 -10.85 -5.86 4.07
CA ALA A 875 -10.34 -6.61 2.92
C ALA A 875 -11.33 -6.64 1.75
N ASP A 876 -12.63 -6.50 2.05
CA ASP A 876 -13.70 -6.44 1.05
C ASP A 876 -13.95 -5.04 0.51
N HIS A 877 -14.37 -5.00 -0.74
CA HIS A 877 -14.80 -3.79 -1.43
C HIS A 877 -16.18 -3.33 -0.94
N LYS A 878 -16.37 -2.02 -0.81
CA LYS A 878 -17.62 -1.41 -0.31
C LYS A 878 -18.12 -0.37 -1.30
N ASP A 879 -19.36 -0.51 -1.76
CA ASP A 879 -19.99 0.45 -2.65
C ASP A 879 -20.20 1.79 -1.93
N LEU A 880 -19.61 2.86 -2.50
CA LEU A 880 -19.73 4.23 -2.01
C LEU A 880 -20.63 5.10 -2.90
N SER A 881 -21.21 4.55 -3.97
CA SER A 881 -21.99 5.30 -4.97
C SER A 881 -23.11 6.15 -4.37
N ILE A 882 -23.72 5.67 -3.29
CA ILE A 882 -24.80 6.39 -2.58
C ILE A 882 -24.36 7.77 -2.05
N HIS A 883 -23.06 7.96 -1.79
CA HIS A 883 -22.49 9.22 -1.30
C HIS A 883 -22.09 10.20 -2.41
N PHE A 884 -22.11 9.77 -3.68
CA PHE A 884 -21.77 10.57 -4.85
C PHE A 884 -23.04 10.79 -5.70
#